data_AF-A0A1B3X695-F1
#
_entry.id   AF-A0A1B3X695-F1
#
_cell.length_a   1.000
_cell.length_b   1.000
_cell.length_c   1.000
_cell.angle_alpha   90.00
_cell.angle_beta   90.00
_cell.angle_gamma   90.00
#
_symmetry.space_group_name_H-M   'P 1'
#
loop_
_entity.id
_entity.type
_entity.pdbx_description
1 polymer ?
#
loop_
_entity_poly.entity_id
_entity_poly.type
_entity_poly.pdbx_seq_one_letter_code
_entity_poly.pdbx_strand_id
1 'polypeptide(L)'
;MSALTIILSETEEGAYLRETAAEALSAASVCGIDVELVVVSQHSETVLQCLADVPCRVLAHEEKNLAAWNNSGAEGASGELLLFLQEGIILTPRGLQKMVETLLLDTTIAAVGPFSNRTTFSWQYLNAEKMAAEGINVAGWVQEHLCSPTESLFLEYIALLVRRSAFQQVRGFDAAFAGGGADLDLSFRLKYDGFHLLRAPVYFVHRGAENCDLYDLTRSEARPLLLERWGVDLGVPETILQESLSDIAWTHDLSLIRASARSALLQTPLVSILIPTYNRPEYFRETLESALSQTYPNIEVIVCDNSADDRTEELMRAYQSDMRVRYVRNKSARSKEENFMPFEHLAQGELLQWCMDDDVLLPDKITLMVDSFLSEPSAALVTSVRGVIDGNGTFLGQWGEAPPIYGMYGCFSGTLLGHAMLMACTNFLGEPSAVLFRRCDLTHHYWRAESRGYKTLSDCAMWLELLEKGDAVIFARPLSLLRVHGGQEGQLPDSFVRGAIEWRRLIEEYWKRRVFLTKKKDYRSALSRLQEGCKARVDPLLPQVSPALRREYETGEAPFHIVMMNRVEECTPIRLDAPLQQLRARGLVSVSGCMQRGDEAIELDEVGDLHDSIILLDRVVIRSAAWICDLLAKHAADGNILLQELDDHPLITAQIKGDDYFCFRAVSAVQTSTRYLAEFLREFNPHIYLFENQLAELPEHRTYDAAQDRVTIFFGALNRREDWEPLMPAINEMIRQYGDRLHFRVVSDHGFYQALETEAKEFTGGAHDGYIVAPYEQYTAALHASDIALLPLRDTEFNRAKSDLKFIESAGHGAAVLASPTVYAGTVREGETGLIYHSPKEFAEKLDLLIQRADLRRTLAENAYRYVAEHRLLEQHIDDYIAAYREMFERREELERERLQRVEKFFPQL
;
A
#
# COMPACT_ATOMS: atom_id res chain seq x y z
N MET A 1 69.71 0.92 11.44
CA MET A 1 68.36 1.39 11.77
C MET A 1 67.90 2.15 10.55
N SER A 2 66.82 1.72 9.89
CA SER A 2 66.31 2.43 8.72
C SER A 2 65.74 3.77 9.18
N ALA A 3 66.18 4.87 8.57
CA ALA A 3 65.60 6.18 8.80
C ALA A 3 64.17 6.20 8.24
N LEU A 4 63.22 6.74 9.01
CA LEU A 4 61.80 6.85 8.65
C LEU A 4 61.44 8.31 8.42
N THR A 5 60.76 8.63 7.32
CA THR A 5 60.10 9.93 7.17
C THR A 5 58.60 9.74 7.30
N ILE A 6 57.98 10.40 8.28
CA ILE A 6 56.52 10.44 8.46
C ILE A 6 55.99 11.67 7.74
N ILE A 7 55.03 11.48 6.85
CA ILE A 7 54.38 12.52 6.05
C ILE A 7 52.94 12.60 6.53
N LEU A 8 52.64 13.62 7.33
CA LEU A 8 51.34 13.85 7.94
C LEU A 8 50.54 14.89 7.14
N SER A 9 49.37 14.51 6.64
CA SER A 9 48.48 15.41 5.89
C SER A 9 47.35 15.96 6.77
N GLU A 10 47.13 17.27 6.72
CA GLU A 10 46.00 17.94 7.39
C GLU A 10 44.69 17.65 6.65
N THR A 11 43.87 16.75 7.19
CA THR A 11 42.60 16.33 6.55
C THR A 11 41.36 16.77 7.30
N GLU A 12 41.47 17.10 8.59
CA GLU A 12 40.37 17.42 9.50
C GLU A 12 40.49 18.84 10.07
N GLU A 13 40.90 19.78 9.22
CA GLU A 13 41.02 21.21 9.54
C GLU A 13 41.91 21.50 10.77
N GLY A 14 42.86 20.61 11.06
CA GLY A 14 43.81 20.78 12.16
C GLY A 14 43.26 20.35 13.53
N ALA A 15 42.06 19.78 13.61
CA ALA A 15 41.41 19.38 14.86
C ALA A 15 42.22 18.37 15.67
N TYR A 16 42.95 17.47 15.01
CA TYR A 16 43.73 16.40 15.66
C TYR A 16 45.21 16.41 15.28
N LEU A 17 45.62 17.35 14.43
CA LEU A 17 46.96 17.42 13.84
C LEU A 17 48.09 17.37 14.88
N ARG A 18 47.99 18.15 15.96
CA ARG A 18 49.00 18.17 17.03
C ARG A 18 49.09 16.86 17.79
N GLU A 19 47.96 16.24 18.12
CA GLU A 19 47.92 14.94 18.82
C GLU A 19 48.57 13.87 17.94
N THR A 20 48.14 13.76 16.68
CA THR A 20 48.71 12.81 15.71
C THR A 20 50.21 13.00 15.54
N ALA A 21 50.67 14.24 15.37
CA ALA A 21 52.09 14.55 15.20
C ALA A 21 52.94 14.18 16.43
N ALA A 22 52.47 14.53 17.64
CA ALA A 22 53.18 14.24 18.88
C ALA A 22 53.26 12.73 19.16
N GLU A 23 52.16 12.00 18.97
CA GLU A 23 52.12 10.54 19.17
C GLU A 23 52.97 9.81 18.13
N ALA A 24 53.01 10.28 16.88
CA ALA A 24 53.87 9.71 15.83
C ALA A 24 55.37 9.79 16.19
N LEU A 25 55.84 10.95 16.66
CA LEU A 25 57.22 11.15 17.10
C LEU A 25 57.54 10.35 18.38
N SER A 26 56.61 10.34 19.34
CA SER A 26 56.72 9.56 20.56
C SER A 26 56.88 8.06 20.25
N ALA A 27 56.02 7.52 19.36
CA ALA A 27 56.07 6.14 18.92
C ALA A 27 57.42 5.79 18.28
N ALA A 28 57.90 6.61 17.34
CA ALA A 28 59.19 6.41 16.69
C ALA A 28 60.37 6.45 17.67
N SER A 29 60.36 7.41 18.61
CA SER A 29 61.39 7.53 19.65
C SER A 29 61.44 6.30 20.55
N VAL A 30 60.29 5.75 20.96
CA VAL A 30 60.21 4.54 21.79
C VAL A 30 60.71 3.31 21.03
N CYS A 31 60.46 3.23 19.72
CA CYS A 31 60.97 2.17 18.85
C CYS A 31 62.48 2.30 18.55
N GLY A 32 63.14 3.39 18.92
CA GLY A 32 64.52 3.67 18.55
C GLY A 32 64.71 3.88 17.04
N ILE A 33 63.68 4.40 16.35
CA ILE A 33 63.71 4.71 14.93
C ILE A 33 64.06 6.19 14.75
N ASP A 34 65.10 6.47 13.97
CA ASP A 34 65.42 7.85 13.58
C ASP A 34 64.34 8.37 12.63
N VAL A 35 63.70 9.50 12.99
CA VAL A 35 62.47 9.96 12.35
C VAL A 35 62.55 11.42 11.93
N GLU A 36 62.15 11.68 10.68
CA GLU A 36 61.82 13.01 10.17
C GLU A 36 60.30 13.13 10.09
N LEU A 37 59.70 14.15 10.71
CA LEU A 37 58.29 14.47 10.54
C LEU A 37 58.10 15.63 9.56
N VAL A 38 57.33 15.41 8.51
CA VAL A 38 56.93 16.39 7.51
C VAL A 38 55.41 16.54 7.57
N VAL A 39 54.92 17.76 7.77
CA VAL A 39 53.49 18.06 7.81
C VAL A 39 53.12 18.82 6.55
N VAL A 40 52.08 18.39 5.85
CA VAL A 40 51.61 19.00 4.61
C VAL A 40 50.20 19.55 4.81
N SER A 41 49.99 20.81 4.45
CA SER A 41 48.79 21.57 4.79
C SER A 41 48.49 22.68 3.77
N GLN A 42 47.22 23.11 3.72
CA GLN A 42 46.79 24.27 2.95
C GLN A 42 47.05 25.61 3.68
N HIS A 43 47.18 25.57 5.01
CA HIS A 43 47.18 26.74 5.89
C HIS A 43 48.43 26.79 6.77
N SER A 44 49.56 27.22 6.20
CA SER A 44 50.85 27.17 6.89
C SER A 44 50.92 27.95 8.21
N GLU A 45 50.28 29.13 8.31
CA GLU A 45 50.35 29.94 9.54
C GLU A 45 49.62 29.29 10.71
N THR A 46 48.40 28.79 10.49
CA THR A 46 47.59 28.11 11.52
C THR A 46 48.26 26.82 11.98
N VAL A 47 48.81 26.05 11.04
CA VAL A 47 49.52 24.80 11.36
C VAL A 47 50.83 25.07 12.10
N LEU A 48 51.59 26.09 11.73
CA LEU A 48 52.81 26.49 12.47
C LEU A 48 52.50 26.90 13.91
N GLN A 49 51.36 27.54 14.16
CA GLN A 49 50.91 27.86 15.52
C GLN A 49 50.49 26.60 16.28
N CYS A 50 49.74 25.70 15.63
CA CYS A 50 49.28 24.44 16.22
C CYS A 50 50.45 23.51 16.60
N LEU A 51 51.54 23.52 15.81
CA LEU A 51 52.68 22.63 15.95
C LEU A 51 53.95 23.31 16.49
N ALA A 52 53.81 24.47 17.15
CA ALA A 52 54.95 25.29 17.58
C ALA A 52 55.96 24.55 18.49
N ASP A 53 55.50 23.53 19.23
CA ASP A 53 56.31 22.71 20.14
C ASP A 53 56.66 21.32 19.60
N VAL A 54 56.28 21.02 18.35
CA VAL A 54 56.49 19.72 17.70
C VAL A 54 57.61 19.83 16.66
N PRO A 55 58.72 19.07 16.79
CA PRO A 55 59.81 19.13 15.82
C PRO A 55 59.36 18.53 14.48
N CYS A 56 59.00 19.41 13.54
CA CYS A 56 58.51 19.02 12.22
C CYS A 56 58.90 20.05 11.15
N ARG A 57 58.85 19.62 9.89
CA ARG A 57 58.96 20.47 8.70
C ARG A 57 57.58 20.66 8.09
N VAL A 58 57.08 21.89 8.02
CA VAL A 58 55.77 22.19 7.42
C VAL A 58 55.93 22.57 5.94
N LEU A 59 55.13 21.96 5.08
CA LEU A 59 55.01 22.25 3.65
C LEU A 59 53.60 22.80 3.36
N ALA A 60 53.56 23.96 2.71
CA ALA A 60 52.33 24.65 2.37
C ALA A 60 51.98 24.47 0.89
N HIS A 61 50.72 24.24 0.57
CA HIS A 61 50.19 24.18 -0.79
C HIS A 61 48.94 25.04 -0.95
N GLU A 62 48.73 25.63 -2.12
CA GLU A 62 47.55 26.48 -2.38
C GLU A 62 46.26 25.67 -2.55
N GLU A 63 46.33 24.53 -3.26
CA GLU A 63 45.20 23.65 -3.52
C GLU A 63 45.27 22.37 -2.66
N LYS A 64 44.12 21.92 -2.16
CA LYS A 64 43.99 20.65 -1.43
C LYS A 64 43.93 19.49 -2.42
N ASN A 65 45.08 18.85 -2.65
CA ASN A 65 45.20 17.62 -3.42
C ASN A 65 46.12 16.65 -2.67
N LEU A 66 45.53 15.64 -2.05
CA LEU A 66 46.23 14.75 -1.12
C LEU A 66 47.38 13.98 -1.79
N ALA A 67 47.19 13.56 -3.04
CA ALA A 67 48.24 12.89 -3.82
C ALA A 67 49.44 13.81 -4.06
N ALA A 68 49.20 15.06 -4.48
CA ALA A 68 50.25 16.06 -4.67
C ALA A 68 50.95 16.42 -3.35
N TRP A 69 50.18 16.56 -2.27
CA TRP A 69 50.70 16.84 -0.93
C TRP A 69 51.64 15.73 -0.46
N ASN A 70 51.19 14.49 -0.51
CA ASN A 70 52.00 13.33 -0.12
C ASN A 70 53.27 13.22 -0.96
N ASN A 71 53.19 13.45 -2.27
CA ASN A 71 54.37 13.48 -3.15
C ASN A 71 55.37 14.56 -2.73
N SER A 72 54.91 15.78 -2.42
CA SER A 72 55.79 16.87 -1.99
C SER A 72 56.50 16.56 -0.65
N GLY A 73 55.80 15.89 0.26
CA GLY A 73 56.40 15.40 1.51
C GLY A 73 57.50 14.37 1.25
N ALA A 74 57.29 13.48 0.27
CA ALA A 74 58.21 12.42 -0.09
C ALA A 74 59.45 12.89 -0.89
N GLU A 75 59.33 13.93 -1.72
CA GLU A 75 60.45 14.46 -2.53
C GLU A 75 61.64 14.91 -1.67
N GLY A 76 61.34 15.59 -0.55
CA GLY A 76 62.35 16.07 0.41
C GLY A 76 62.70 15.11 1.53
N ALA A 77 62.12 13.90 1.55
CA ALA A 77 62.31 12.94 2.63
C ALA A 77 63.78 12.48 2.73
N SER A 78 64.27 12.26 3.93
CA SER A 78 65.60 11.70 4.21
C SER A 78 65.60 10.20 4.53
N GLY A 79 64.45 9.65 4.93
CA GLY A 79 64.27 8.24 5.27
C GLY A 79 64.36 7.27 4.08
N GLU A 80 64.70 6.01 4.39
CA GLU A 80 64.57 4.86 3.47
C GLU A 80 63.14 4.32 3.45
N LEU A 81 62.40 4.56 4.53
CA LEU A 81 60.99 4.23 4.69
C LEU A 81 60.17 5.52 4.73
N LEU A 82 59.00 5.50 4.10
CA LEU A 82 58.03 6.59 4.12
C LEU A 82 56.76 6.11 4.82
N LEU A 83 56.24 6.85 5.79
CA LEU A 83 54.93 6.59 6.38
C LEU A 83 54.00 7.76 6.05
N PHE A 84 53.06 7.54 5.15
CA PHE A 84 51.97 8.48 4.90
C PHE A 84 50.92 8.30 5.99
N LEU A 85 50.60 9.36 6.71
CA LEU A 85 49.74 9.33 7.88
C LEU A 85 48.65 10.38 7.73
N GLN A 86 47.40 9.97 7.94
CA GLN A 86 46.27 10.88 7.98
C GLN A 86 46.14 11.52 9.38
N GLU A 87 45.74 12.79 9.40
CA GLU A 87 45.33 13.47 10.64
C GLU A 87 44.24 12.67 11.38
N GLY A 88 44.34 12.59 12.71
CA GLY A 88 43.40 11.86 13.55
C GLY A 88 43.83 10.42 13.85
N ILE A 89 44.75 9.85 13.09
CA ILE A 89 45.29 8.50 13.37
C ILE A 89 46.28 8.56 14.53
N ILE A 90 46.09 7.67 15.51
CA ILE A 90 46.95 7.57 16.70
C ILE A 90 47.89 6.36 16.56
N LEU A 91 49.16 6.65 16.26
CA LEU A 91 50.23 5.66 16.18
C LEU A 91 50.62 5.18 17.58
N THR A 92 50.71 3.86 17.76
CA THR A 92 51.27 3.27 18.99
C THR A 92 52.70 2.78 18.73
N PRO A 93 53.62 2.85 19.73
CA PRO A 93 54.98 2.35 19.55
C PRO A 93 55.01 0.89 19.06
N ARG A 94 54.23 0.01 19.69
CA ARG A 94 54.17 -1.40 19.31
C ARG A 94 53.60 -1.62 17.91
N GLY A 95 52.61 -0.81 17.51
CA GLY A 95 52.02 -0.91 16.18
C GLY A 95 52.97 -0.43 15.08
N LEU A 96 53.65 0.71 15.28
CA LEU A 96 54.68 1.20 14.37
C LEU A 96 55.80 0.17 14.20
N GLN A 97 56.31 -0.36 15.32
CA GLN A 97 57.32 -1.41 15.31
C GLN A 97 56.86 -2.62 14.47
N LYS A 98 55.63 -3.10 14.69
CA LYS A 98 55.10 -4.26 13.98
C LYS A 98 54.89 -4.00 12.48
N MET A 99 54.50 -2.80 12.07
CA MET A 99 54.43 -2.43 10.65
C MET A 99 55.81 -2.45 10.00
N VAL A 100 56.83 -1.89 10.66
CA VAL A 100 58.22 -1.89 10.18
C VAL A 100 58.76 -3.32 10.10
N GLU A 101 58.56 -4.13 11.14
CA GLU A 101 58.94 -5.55 11.15
C GLU A 101 58.29 -6.30 9.99
N THR A 102 57.01 -6.05 9.73
CA THR A 102 56.25 -6.69 8.64
C THR A 102 56.82 -6.28 7.28
N LEU A 103 57.14 -5.01 7.07
CA LEU A 103 57.70 -4.52 5.81
C LEU A 103 59.09 -5.10 5.55
N LEU A 104 59.86 -5.32 6.61
CA LEU A 104 61.24 -5.82 6.54
C LEU A 104 61.34 -7.36 6.44
N LEU A 105 60.22 -8.10 6.47
CA LEU A 105 60.22 -9.56 6.33
C LEU A 105 60.84 -10.02 5.00
N ASP A 106 60.54 -9.30 3.92
CA ASP A 106 61.00 -9.60 2.56
C ASP A 106 61.21 -8.30 1.77
N THR A 107 62.20 -8.28 0.88
CA THR A 107 62.48 -7.13 0.01
C THR A 107 61.44 -6.91 -1.08
N THR A 108 60.64 -7.92 -1.40
CA THR A 108 59.52 -7.87 -2.36
C THR A 108 58.26 -7.25 -1.75
N ILE A 109 58.22 -6.99 -0.45
CA ILE A 109 57.12 -6.25 0.18
C ILE A 109 57.39 -4.74 0.02
N ALA A 110 56.55 -4.06 -0.75
CA ALA A 110 56.69 -2.63 -1.01
C ALA A 110 56.01 -1.76 0.04
N ALA A 111 54.85 -2.20 0.56
CA ALA A 111 54.07 -1.41 1.50
C ALA A 111 53.32 -2.25 2.53
N VAL A 112 53.05 -1.64 3.68
CA VAL A 112 52.33 -2.20 4.81
C VAL A 112 51.30 -1.20 5.36
N GLY A 113 50.09 -1.67 5.65
CA GLY A 113 49.02 -0.89 6.30
C GLY A 113 48.42 -1.59 7.53
N PRO A 114 47.71 -0.85 8.41
CA PRO A 114 47.04 -1.39 9.59
C PRO A 114 45.55 -1.73 9.34
N PHE A 115 44.86 -2.18 10.38
CA PHE A 115 43.40 -2.06 10.52
C PHE A 115 43.05 -0.74 11.22
N SER A 116 41.84 -0.21 10.99
CA SER A 116 41.35 1.00 11.66
C SER A 116 39.84 1.01 11.83
N ASN A 117 39.34 1.92 12.67
CA ASN A 117 37.92 2.24 12.82
C ASN A 117 37.45 3.38 11.89
N ARG A 118 38.29 3.84 10.98
CA ARG A 118 37.86 4.72 9.89
C ARG A 118 38.61 4.38 8.61
N THR A 119 37.90 3.82 7.65
CA THR A 119 38.42 3.46 6.33
C THR A 119 37.35 3.75 5.30
N THR A 120 37.78 4.04 4.07
CA THR A 120 36.85 4.22 2.94
C THR A 120 36.25 2.88 2.56
N PHE A 121 37.01 1.78 2.68
CA PHE A 121 36.58 0.44 2.27
C PHE A 121 36.42 -0.51 3.46
N SER A 122 35.44 -1.41 3.34
CA SER A 122 34.96 -2.26 4.43
C SER A 122 35.97 -3.31 4.91
N TRP A 123 36.80 -3.86 4.01
CA TRP A 123 37.72 -4.95 4.41
C TRP A 123 38.83 -4.49 5.37
N GLN A 124 39.19 -3.19 5.43
CA GLN A 124 40.20 -2.65 6.38
C GLN A 124 39.56 -2.16 7.69
N TYR A 125 38.23 -2.05 7.69
CA TYR A 125 37.46 -1.59 8.82
C TYR A 125 37.39 -2.69 9.90
N LEU A 126 37.65 -2.30 11.14
CA LEU A 126 37.37 -3.14 12.30
C LEU A 126 36.37 -2.39 13.18
N ASN A 127 35.22 -3.01 13.45
CA ASN A 127 34.11 -2.40 14.21
C ASN A 127 34.44 -2.30 15.71
N ALA A 128 35.34 -1.38 16.01
CA ALA A 128 35.87 -1.15 17.35
C ALA A 128 34.78 -0.72 18.32
N GLU A 129 33.78 -0.02 17.83
CA GLU A 129 32.62 0.47 18.58
C GLU A 129 31.79 -0.70 19.10
N LYS A 130 31.46 -1.68 18.23
CA LYS A 130 30.74 -2.89 18.62
C LYS A 130 31.54 -3.72 19.61
N MET A 131 32.82 -3.93 19.31
CA MET A 131 33.73 -4.68 20.18
C MET A 131 33.81 -4.04 21.57
N ALA A 132 33.93 -2.72 21.66
CA ALA A 132 33.94 -2.00 22.92
C ALA A 132 32.62 -2.13 23.69
N ALA A 133 31.47 -2.05 22.99
CA ALA A 133 30.15 -2.28 23.59
C ALA A 133 29.98 -3.71 24.16
N GLU A 134 30.68 -4.69 23.57
CA GLU A 134 30.77 -6.08 24.04
C GLU A 134 31.88 -6.30 25.09
N GLY A 135 32.59 -5.23 25.51
CA GLY A 135 33.67 -5.29 26.50
C GLY A 135 35.01 -5.83 25.96
N ILE A 136 35.18 -5.90 24.64
CA ILE A 136 36.37 -6.42 23.96
C ILE A 136 37.37 -5.29 23.74
N ASN A 137 38.62 -5.47 24.21
CA ASN A 137 39.72 -4.59 23.86
C ASN A 137 40.20 -4.89 22.44
N VAL A 138 39.96 -3.97 21.51
CA VAL A 138 40.24 -4.15 20.08
C VAL A 138 41.71 -4.42 19.77
N ALA A 139 42.61 -3.61 20.33
CA ALA A 139 44.05 -3.76 20.10
C ALA A 139 44.58 -5.09 20.66
N GLY A 140 44.03 -5.56 21.78
CA GLY A 140 44.29 -6.88 22.34
C GLY A 140 43.71 -8.00 21.47
N TRP A 141 42.48 -7.85 21.00
CA TRP A 141 41.82 -8.84 20.13
C TRP A 141 42.62 -9.06 18.84
N VAL A 142 43.05 -7.99 18.17
CA VAL A 142 43.90 -8.08 16.97
C VAL A 142 45.21 -8.83 17.27
N GLN A 143 45.83 -8.59 18.42
CA GLN A 143 47.07 -9.29 18.80
C GLN A 143 46.84 -10.78 19.07
N GLU A 144 45.69 -11.15 19.64
CA GLU A 144 45.37 -12.52 20.01
C GLU A 144 44.86 -13.35 18.81
N HIS A 145 44.16 -12.72 17.87
CA HIS A 145 43.45 -13.42 16.79
C HIS A 145 44.10 -13.25 15.42
N LEU A 146 44.84 -12.18 15.17
CA LEU A 146 45.55 -11.93 13.91
C LEU A 146 47.05 -12.13 14.13
N CYS A 147 47.53 -13.37 13.99
CA CYS A 147 48.92 -13.72 14.33
C CYS A 147 49.93 -13.45 13.18
N SER A 148 49.46 -13.30 11.95
CA SER A 148 50.30 -13.16 10.75
C SER A 148 49.86 -12.00 9.87
N PRO A 149 50.79 -11.32 9.18
CA PRO A 149 50.45 -10.40 8.11
C PRO A 149 49.60 -11.08 7.03
N THR A 150 48.68 -10.34 6.43
CA THR A 150 47.80 -10.84 5.36
C THR A 150 48.10 -10.10 4.06
N GLU A 151 48.16 -10.81 2.92
CA GLU A 151 48.29 -10.16 1.62
C GLU A 151 47.06 -9.27 1.36
N SER A 152 47.29 -8.06 0.88
CA SER A 152 46.25 -7.09 0.56
C SER A 152 46.24 -6.81 -0.94
N LEU A 153 45.06 -6.59 -1.50
CA LEU A 153 44.93 -6.12 -2.87
C LEU A 153 45.40 -4.68 -3.01
N PHE A 154 45.10 -3.87 -1.99
CA PHE A 154 45.57 -2.50 -1.86
C PHE A 154 45.55 -2.05 -0.40
N LEU A 155 46.15 -0.89 -0.15
CA LEU A 155 46.28 -0.29 1.18
C LEU A 155 45.87 1.18 1.12
N GLU A 156 45.07 1.63 2.10
CA GLU A 156 44.62 3.02 2.17
C GLU A 156 45.66 3.95 2.79
N TYR A 157 45.59 5.24 2.46
CA TYR A 157 46.55 6.24 2.95
C TYR A 157 46.40 6.61 4.44
N ILE A 158 45.41 6.05 5.15
CA ILE A 158 45.17 6.33 6.58
C ILE A 158 46.47 6.20 7.40
N ALA A 159 47.26 5.16 7.11
CA ALA A 159 48.58 4.91 7.64
C ALA A 159 49.29 3.91 6.71
N LEU A 160 49.99 4.43 5.71
CA LEU A 160 50.63 3.65 4.65
C LEU A 160 52.15 3.72 4.76
N LEU A 161 52.76 2.63 5.25
CA LEU A 161 54.22 2.51 5.33
C LEU A 161 54.76 1.91 4.02
N VAL A 162 55.64 2.62 3.33
CA VAL A 162 56.16 2.24 2.01
C VAL A 162 57.69 2.30 1.99
N ARG A 163 58.33 1.38 1.26
CA ARG A 163 59.75 1.53 0.90
C ARG A 163 59.91 2.69 -0.09
N ARG A 164 60.78 3.65 0.23
CA ARG A 164 61.03 4.79 -0.65
C ARG A 164 61.47 4.37 -2.04
N SER A 165 62.29 3.33 -2.15
CA SER A 165 62.75 2.79 -3.44
C SER A 165 61.59 2.30 -4.31
N ALA A 166 60.65 1.54 -3.74
CA ALA A 166 59.47 1.05 -4.45
C ALA A 166 58.52 2.21 -4.83
N PHE A 167 58.31 3.17 -3.91
CA PHE A 167 57.53 4.38 -4.18
C PHE A 167 58.08 5.20 -5.35
N GLN A 168 59.41 5.39 -5.39
CA GLN A 168 60.09 6.08 -6.49
C GLN A 168 60.04 5.28 -7.80
N GLN A 169 60.17 3.95 -7.74
CA GLN A 169 60.10 3.08 -8.91
C GLN A 169 58.78 3.26 -9.65
N VAL A 170 57.65 3.29 -8.93
CA VAL A 170 56.32 3.48 -9.52
C VAL A 170 55.94 4.95 -9.73
N ARG A 171 56.84 5.89 -9.43
CA ARG A 171 56.66 7.36 -9.57
C ARG A 171 55.65 8.01 -8.62
N GLY A 172 55.56 7.52 -7.40
CA GLY A 172 54.78 8.12 -6.32
C GLY A 172 53.26 8.08 -6.54
N PHE A 173 52.50 8.94 -5.86
CA PHE A 173 51.07 9.09 -6.11
C PHE A 173 50.81 9.81 -7.42
N ASP A 174 49.67 9.56 -8.06
CA ASP A 174 49.27 10.32 -9.24
C ASP A 174 48.33 11.47 -8.84
N ALA A 175 48.80 12.70 -9.05
CA ALA A 175 48.07 13.91 -8.70
C ALA A 175 46.78 14.13 -9.52
N ALA A 176 46.56 13.37 -10.60
CA ALA A 176 45.27 13.36 -11.29
C ALA A 176 44.13 12.87 -10.38
N PHE A 177 44.43 12.06 -9.36
CA PHE A 177 43.48 11.61 -8.33
C PHE A 177 43.29 12.67 -7.22
N ALA A 178 42.80 13.84 -7.59
CA ALA A 178 42.53 14.93 -6.64
C ALA A 178 41.40 14.61 -5.64
N GLY A 179 40.44 13.79 -6.07
CA GLY A 179 39.22 13.41 -5.34
C GLY A 179 39.28 12.12 -4.54
N GLY A 180 40.48 11.56 -4.31
CA GLY A 180 40.67 10.24 -3.70
C GLY A 180 41.03 9.14 -4.70
N GLY A 181 41.32 7.94 -4.21
CA GLY A 181 41.72 6.78 -5.02
C GLY A 181 43.19 6.74 -5.47
N ALA A 182 44.00 7.72 -5.08
CA ALA A 182 45.43 7.75 -5.40
C ALA A 182 46.21 6.59 -4.75
N ASP A 183 45.75 6.14 -3.59
CA ASP A 183 46.27 5.02 -2.81
C ASP A 183 45.94 3.65 -3.43
N LEU A 184 44.73 3.50 -3.96
CA LEU A 184 44.34 2.37 -4.83
C LEU A 184 45.24 2.30 -6.05
N ASP A 185 45.37 3.40 -6.79
CA ASP A 185 46.21 3.46 -7.99
C ASP A 185 47.68 3.13 -7.67
N LEU A 186 48.22 3.70 -6.59
CA LEU A 186 49.58 3.39 -6.13
C LEU A 186 49.72 1.90 -5.81
N SER A 187 48.77 1.33 -5.06
CA SER A 187 48.76 -0.07 -4.70
C SER A 187 48.75 -0.97 -5.94
N PHE A 188 47.90 -0.66 -6.92
CA PHE A 188 47.80 -1.39 -8.17
C PHE A 188 49.08 -1.29 -9.00
N ARG A 189 49.75 -0.12 -9.05
CA ARG A 189 51.07 0.00 -9.71
C ARG A 189 52.14 -0.81 -9.00
N LEU A 190 52.16 -0.83 -7.67
CA LEU A 190 53.11 -1.64 -6.90
C LEU A 190 52.89 -3.14 -7.17
N LYS A 191 51.64 -3.62 -7.17
CA LYS A 191 51.35 -5.02 -7.51
C LYS A 191 51.65 -5.34 -8.97
N TYR A 192 51.40 -4.41 -9.88
CA TYR A 192 51.73 -4.55 -11.30
C TYR A 192 53.23 -4.77 -11.53
N ASP A 193 54.07 -4.05 -10.78
CA ASP A 193 55.53 -4.20 -10.78
C ASP A 193 56.02 -5.45 -10.02
N GLY A 194 55.10 -6.24 -9.44
CA GLY A 194 55.40 -7.51 -8.78
C GLY A 194 55.73 -7.42 -7.30
N PHE A 195 55.39 -6.31 -6.65
CA PHE A 195 55.54 -6.18 -5.21
C PHE A 195 54.34 -6.76 -4.44
N HIS A 196 54.62 -7.22 -3.23
CA HIS A 196 53.64 -7.61 -2.23
C HIS A 196 53.19 -6.41 -1.41
N LEU A 197 51.91 -6.40 -1.04
CA LEU A 197 51.31 -5.42 -0.15
C LEU A 197 50.74 -6.18 1.04
N LEU A 198 51.21 -5.89 2.25
CA LEU A 198 50.78 -6.64 3.43
C LEU A 198 49.97 -5.77 4.39
N ARG A 199 49.01 -6.38 5.03
CA ARG A 199 48.34 -5.82 6.20
C ARG A 199 49.00 -6.34 7.44
N ALA A 200 49.53 -5.44 8.26
CA ALA A 200 50.08 -5.80 9.55
C ALA A 200 48.93 -6.10 10.54
N PRO A 201 49.10 -7.08 11.44
CA PRO A 201 48.12 -7.36 12.50
C PRO A 201 48.24 -6.31 13.61
N VAL A 202 47.87 -5.08 13.28
CA VAL A 202 47.86 -3.92 14.17
C VAL A 202 46.61 -3.11 13.92
N TYR A 203 46.18 -2.40 14.95
CA TYR A 203 44.99 -1.55 14.90
C TYR A 203 45.36 -0.13 15.32
N PHE A 204 44.98 0.85 14.51
CA PHE A 204 45.10 2.27 14.84
C PHE A 204 43.73 2.93 14.93
N VAL A 205 43.52 3.67 16.01
CA VAL A 205 42.31 4.46 16.22
C VAL A 205 42.41 5.75 15.41
N HIS A 206 41.34 6.10 14.72
CA HIS A 206 41.11 7.42 14.15
C HIS A 206 40.19 8.23 15.08
N ARG A 207 40.61 9.44 15.46
CA ARG A 207 39.86 10.30 16.41
C ARG A 207 38.54 10.84 15.86
N GLY A 208 38.51 11.23 14.60
CA GLY A 208 37.27 11.65 13.92
C GLY A 208 36.36 10.51 13.43
N ALA A 209 36.52 9.25 13.87
CA ALA A 209 35.75 8.12 13.33
C ALA A 209 34.22 8.25 13.53
N GLU A 210 33.77 9.03 14.52
CA GLU A 210 32.35 9.26 14.80
C GLU A 210 31.72 10.33 13.88
N ASN A 211 32.51 11.05 13.08
CA ASN A 211 32.00 12.06 12.16
C ASN A 211 31.40 11.40 10.92
N CYS A 212 30.10 11.59 10.70
CA CYS A 212 29.37 11.07 9.55
C CYS A 212 29.24 12.14 8.47
N ASP A 213 30.08 12.06 7.43
CA ASP A 213 29.93 12.90 6.25
C ASP A 213 28.74 12.40 5.43
N LEU A 214 27.68 13.22 5.34
CA LEU A 214 26.47 12.93 4.56
C LEU A 214 26.74 12.80 3.06
N TYR A 215 27.87 13.34 2.59
CA TYR A 215 28.25 13.40 1.18
C TYR A 215 29.75 13.10 1.00
N ASP A 216 30.12 11.82 1.14
CA ASP A 216 31.45 11.37 0.74
C ASP A 216 31.44 10.95 -0.74
N LEU A 217 31.85 11.87 -1.63
CA LEU A 217 31.92 11.63 -3.07
C LEU A 217 33.27 11.06 -3.53
N THR A 218 34.19 10.73 -2.62
CA THR A 218 35.56 10.32 -2.98
C THR A 218 35.59 9.12 -3.93
N ARG A 219 34.73 8.11 -3.69
CA ARG A 219 34.57 6.95 -4.59
C ARG A 219 34.10 7.35 -5.98
N SER A 220 33.19 8.32 -6.06
CA SER A 220 32.63 8.79 -7.33
C SER A 220 33.67 9.56 -8.15
N GLU A 221 34.50 10.38 -7.50
CA GLU A 221 35.54 11.18 -8.16
C GLU A 221 36.71 10.33 -8.67
N ALA A 222 37.11 9.29 -7.92
CA ALA A 222 38.18 8.37 -8.33
C ALA A 222 37.79 7.42 -9.47
N ARG A 223 36.48 7.14 -9.61
CA ARG A 223 35.92 6.11 -10.49
C ARG A 223 36.37 6.22 -11.96
N PRO A 224 36.29 7.38 -12.64
CA PRO A 224 36.65 7.45 -14.07
C PRO A 224 38.11 7.09 -14.33
N LEU A 225 39.01 7.54 -13.46
CA LEU A 225 40.45 7.31 -13.60
C LEU A 225 40.84 5.84 -13.33
N LEU A 226 40.23 5.21 -12.31
CA LEU A 226 40.42 3.79 -12.03
C LEU A 226 39.87 2.92 -13.16
N LEU A 227 38.70 3.29 -13.71
CA LEU A 227 38.11 2.59 -14.83
C LEU A 227 38.97 2.71 -16.09
N GLU A 228 39.45 3.91 -16.41
CA GLU A 228 40.31 4.16 -17.57
C GLU A 228 41.63 3.38 -17.46
N ARG A 229 42.29 3.44 -16.32
CA ARG A 229 43.61 2.85 -16.13
C ARG A 229 43.52 1.34 -15.94
N TRP A 230 42.75 0.89 -14.95
CA TRP A 230 42.74 -0.49 -14.46
C TRP A 230 41.53 -1.30 -14.94
N GLY A 231 40.50 -0.65 -15.49
CA GLY A 231 39.22 -1.30 -15.79
C GLY A 231 38.38 -1.58 -14.55
N VAL A 232 38.78 -1.05 -13.39
CA VAL A 232 38.11 -1.26 -12.09
C VAL A 232 37.03 -0.20 -11.90
N ASP A 233 35.80 -0.64 -11.69
CA ASP A 233 34.67 0.22 -11.37
C ASP A 233 34.36 0.13 -9.87
N LEU A 234 34.56 1.23 -9.13
CA LEU A 234 34.29 1.31 -7.69
C LEU A 234 32.79 1.25 -7.33
N GLY A 235 31.90 1.26 -8.32
CA GLY A 235 30.48 0.96 -8.13
C GLY A 235 30.18 -0.54 -7.98
N VAL A 236 31.13 -1.42 -8.33
CA VAL A 236 30.98 -2.86 -8.09
C VAL A 236 31.15 -3.13 -6.59
N PRO A 237 30.29 -3.97 -5.97
CA PRO A 237 30.43 -4.37 -4.57
C PRO A 237 31.85 -4.86 -4.25
N GLU A 238 32.37 -4.44 -3.10
CA GLU A 238 33.72 -4.75 -2.66
C GLU A 238 33.95 -6.25 -2.56
N THR A 239 32.95 -6.99 -2.10
CA THR A 239 32.97 -8.45 -2.00
C THR A 239 33.27 -9.07 -3.36
N ILE A 240 32.58 -8.63 -4.42
CA ILE A 240 32.75 -9.13 -5.80
C ILE A 240 34.11 -8.70 -6.37
N LEU A 241 34.50 -7.43 -6.18
CA LEU A 241 35.80 -6.93 -6.62
C LEU A 241 36.94 -7.70 -5.98
N GLN A 242 36.87 -7.95 -4.69
CA GLN A 242 37.88 -8.67 -3.95
C GLN A 242 38.00 -10.11 -4.44
N GLU A 243 36.89 -10.84 -4.53
CA GLU A 243 36.86 -12.21 -5.05
C GLU A 243 37.42 -12.30 -6.48
N SER A 244 37.09 -11.32 -7.33
CA SER A 244 37.53 -11.32 -8.73
C SER A 244 39.02 -10.97 -8.91
N LEU A 245 39.59 -10.19 -8.00
CA LEU A 245 40.95 -9.65 -8.12
C LEU A 245 41.97 -10.28 -7.17
N SER A 246 41.54 -11.07 -6.18
CA SER A 246 42.44 -11.71 -5.21
C SER A 246 43.34 -12.78 -5.84
N ASP A 247 42.82 -13.48 -6.86
CA ASP A 247 43.45 -14.68 -7.41
C ASP A 247 44.24 -14.42 -8.71
N ILE A 248 44.28 -13.16 -9.16
CA ILE A 248 44.97 -12.80 -10.40
C ILE A 248 46.46 -12.58 -10.16
N ALA A 249 47.28 -13.02 -11.11
CA ALA A 249 48.67 -12.59 -11.18
C ALA A 249 48.72 -11.14 -11.69
N TRP A 250 48.91 -10.18 -10.78
CA TRP A 250 48.98 -8.75 -11.12
C TRP A 250 50.23 -8.39 -11.97
N THR A 251 51.25 -9.24 -12.02
CA THR A 251 52.56 -8.93 -12.61
C THR A 251 52.50 -8.71 -14.12
N HIS A 252 52.65 -7.45 -14.53
CA HIS A 252 52.82 -7.02 -15.93
C HIS A 252 51.74 -7.48 -16.92
N ASP A 253 50.51 -7.78 -16.47
CA ASP A 253 49.40 -8.20 -17.32
C ASP A 253 48.15 -7.33 -17.13
N LEU A 254 48.20 -6.12 -17.68
CA LEU A 254 47.08 -5.18 -17.63
C LEU A 254 45.83 -5.72 -18.34
N SER A 255 46.01 -6.62 -19.32
CA SER A 255 44.89 -7.22 -20.05
C SER A 255 44.11 -8.18 -19.15
N LEU A 256 44.81 -9.02 -18.39
CA LEU A 256 44.19 -9.89 -17.39
C LEU A 256 43.49 -9.08 -16.29
N ILE A 257 44.14 -8.05 -15.73
CA ILE A 257 43.53 -7.19 -14.71
C ILE A 257 42.22 -6.58 -15.21
N ARG A 258 42.24 -5.98 -16.41
CA ARG A 258 41.04 -5.40 -17.03
C ARG A 258 39.98 -6.45 -17.35
N ALA A 259 40.37 -7.65 -17.74
CA ALA A 259 39.44 -8.75 -18.00
C ALA A 259 38.77 -9.23 -16.71
N SER A 260 39.52 -9.39 -15.62
CA SER A 260 38.99 -9.77 -14.31
C SER A 260 38.09 -8.70 -13.71
N ALA A 261 38.46 -7.41 -13.83
CA ALA A 261 37.61 -6.31 -13.40
C ALA A 261 36.28 -6.24 -14.20
N ARG A 262 36.32 -6.53 -15.50
CA ARG A 262 35.10 -6.69 -16.32
C ARG A 262 34.28 -7.92 -15.90
N SER A 263 34.93 -9.02 -15.50
CA SER A 263 34.23 -10.20 -14.98
C SER A 263 33.50 -9.88 -13.69
N ALA A 264 34.12 -9.11 -12.78
CA ALA A 264 33.50 -8.64 -11.55
C ALA A 264 32.20 -7.86 -11.83
N LEU A 265 32.25 -6.95 -12.81
CA LEU A 265 31.07 -6.20 -13.26
C LEU A 265 29.94 -7.13 -13.73
N LEU A 266 30.25 -8.20 -14.48
CA LEU A 266 29.25 -9.16 -14.97
C LEU A 266 28.63 -10.03 -13.86
N GLN A 267 29.25 -10.10 -12.68
CA GLN A 267 28.74 -10.85 -11.52
C GLN A 267 27.80 -10.01 -10.65
N THR A 268 27.71 -8.70 -10.89
CA THR A 268 26.84 -7.83 -10.09
C THR A 268 25.36 -8.19 -10.30
N PRO A 269 24.57 -8.41 -9.23
CA PRO A 269 23.13 -8.68 -9.38
C PRO A 269 22.40 -7.46 -9.95
N LEU A 270 21.41 -7.69 -10.80
CA LEU A 270 20.58 -6.60 -11.34
C LEU A 270 19.67 -6.05 -10.24
N VAL A 271 19.65 -4.73 -10.07
CA VAL A 271 18.73 -4.02 -9.17
C VAL A 271 17.68 -3.28 -9.99
N SER A 272 16.40 -3.59 -9.77
CA SER A 272 15.29 -2.80 -10.34
C SER A 272 14.89 -1.69 -9.38
N ILE A 273 15.08 -0.43 -9.80
CA ILE A 273 14.58 0.75 -9.09
C ILE A 273 13.17 1.06 -9.61
N LEU A 274 12.18 1.02 -8.72
CA LEU A 274 10.75 1.12 -9.03
C LEU A 274 10.20 2.47 -8.57
N ILE A 275 9.80 3.32 -9.51
CA ILE A 275 9.35 4.70 -9.24
C ILE A 275 7.88 4.86 -9.65
N PRO A 276 6.91 4.74 -8.72
CA PRO A 276 5.54 5.12 -8.97
C PRO A 276 5.42 6.65 -8.92
N THR A 277 4.75 7.27 -9.90
CA THR A 277 4.54 8.73 -9.90
C THR A 277 3.11 9.14 -10.25
N TYR A 278 2.65 10.21 -9.60
CA TYR A 278 1.32 10.80 -9.80
C TYR A 278 1.33 12.33 -9.59
N ASN A 279 1.13 13.09 -10.66
CA ASN A 279 0.91 14.54 -10.69
C ASN A 279 1.99 15.39 -9.96
N ARG A 280 3.24 14.91 -9.85
CA ARG A 280 4.35 15.61 -9.17
C ARG A 280 5.63 15.68 -10.01
N PRO A 281 5.61 16.29 -11.20
CA PRO A 281 6.77 16.32 -12.10
C PRO A 281 7.99 17.04 -11.50
N GLU A 282 7.79 18.01 -10.62
CA GLU A 282 8.87 18.76 -9.96
C GLU A 282 9.76 17.90 -9.06
N TYR A 283 9.19 17.11 -8.16
CA TYR A 283 9.98 16.23 -7.29
C TYR A 283 10.46 14.98 -8.02
N PHE A 284 9.62 14.45 -8.92
CA PHE A 284 9.94 13.27 -9.70
C PHE A 284 11.24 13.42 -10.50
N ARG A 285 11.55 14.63 -11.01
CA ARG A 285 12.84 14.89 -11.67
C ARG A 285 14.02 14.54 -10.78
N GLU A 286 14.02 15.07 -9.56
CA GLU A 286 15.12 14.91 -8.60
C GLU A 286 15.24 13.44 -8.17
N THR A 287 14.11 12.79 -7.93
CA THR A 287 14.04 11.34 -7.66
C THR A 287 14.66 10.53 -8.79
N LEU A 288 14.24 10.77 -10.04
CA LEU A 288 14.74 10.05 -11.21
C LEU A 288 16.25 10.28 -11.40
N GLU A 289 16.71 11.53 -11.25
CA GLU A 289 18.13 11.86 -11.36
C GLU A 289 18.95 11.16 -10.27
N SER A 290 18.44 11.06 -9.03
CA SER A 290 19.09 10.35 -7.93
C SER A 290 19.19 8.83 -8.15
N ALA A 291 18.18 8.23 -8.80
CA ALA A 291 18.19 6.83 -9.19
C ALA A 291 19.21 6.57 -10.32
N LEU A 292 19.33 7.49 -11.27
CA LEU A 292 20.26 7.37 -12.40
C LEU A 292 21.71 7.69 -12.03
N SER A 293 21.92 8.48 -10.97
CA SER A 293 23.24 8.84 -10.43
C SER A 293 23.84 7.79 -9.50
N GLN A 294 23.19 6.64 -9.32
CA GLN A 294 23.75 5.56 -8.53
C GLN A 294 25.11 5.12 -9.09
N THR A 295 26.08 4.97 -8.20
CA THR A 295 27.41 4.47 -8.53
C THR A 295 27.34 3.00 -8.94
N TYR A 296 26.40 2.24 -8.38
CA TYR A 296 26.17 0.85 -8.73
C TYR A 296 25.86 0.70 -10.23
N PRO A 297 26.61 -0.14 -10.96
CA PRO A 297 26.57 -0.11 -12.42
C PRO A 297 25.41 -0.91 -13.03
N ASN A 298 24.87 -1.91 -12.32
CA ASN A 298 23.88 -2.85 -12.89
C ASN A 298 22.45 -2.55 -12.38
N ILE A 299 21.88 -1.45 -12.85
CA ILE A 299 20.52 -1.01 -12.52
C ILE A 299 19.61 -0.98 -13.74
N GLU A 300 18.33 -1.18 -13.50
CA GLU A 300 17.25 -0.68 -14.36
C GLU A 300 16.34 0.24 -13.53
N VAL A 301 15.75 1.25 -14.17
CA VAL A 301 14.82 2.19 -13.55
C VAL A 301 13.48 2.08 -14.26
N ILE A 302 12.45 1.65 -13.54
CA ILE A 302 11.10 1.47 -14.06
C ILE A 302 10.22 2.56 -13.46
N VAL A 303 9.53 3.30 -14.32
CA VAL A 303 8.63 4.39 -13.91
C VAL A 303 7.22 4.03 -14.35
N CYS A 304 6.28 3.95 -13.41
CA CYS A 304 4.84 3.81 -13.72
C CYS A 304 4.10 5.09 -13.35
N ASP A 305 3.49 5.71 -14.35
CA ASP A 305 2.88 7.03 -14.24
C ASP A 305 1.37 6.99 -14.55
N ASN A 306 0.56 7.27 -13.54
CA ASN A 306 -0.89 7.41 -13.65
C ASN A 306 -1.35 8.88 -13.51
N SER A 307 -0.46 9.85 -13.72
CA SER A 307 -0.78 11.28 -13.68
C SER A 307 -1.95 11.63 -14.61
N ALA A 308 -2.83 12.52 -14.17
CA ALA A 308 -3.99 12.96 -14.95
C ALA A 308 -3.60 13.85 -16.14
N ASP A 309 -2.46 14.54 -16.04
CA ASP A 309 -1.89 15.38 -17.10
C ASP A 309 -0.60 14.78 -17.67
N ASP A 310 -0.09 15.38 -18.76
CA ASP A 310 1.04 14.85 -19.52
C ASP A 310 2.40 15.47 -19.13
N ARG A 311 2.50 16.24 -18.04
CA ARG A 311 3.76 16.92 -17.65
C ARG A 311 4.89 15.94 -17.33
N THR A 312 4.56 14.84 -16.66
CA THR A 312 5.52 13.76 -16.37
C THR A 312 5.96 13.05 -17.65
N GLU A 313 5.03 12.80 -18.58
CA GLU A 313 5.33 12.21 -19.89
C GLU A 313 6.26 13.10 -20.73
N GLU A 314 6.02 14.41 -20.73
CA GLU A 314 6.89 15.40 -21.37
C GLU A 314 8.29 15.42 -20.77
N LEU A 315 8.41 15.34 -19.44
CA LEU A 315 9.69 15.23 -18.74
C LEU A 315 10.46 13.98 -19.17
N MET A 316 9.78 12.84 -19.27
CA MET A 316 10.40 11.56 -19.63
C MET A 316 10.96 11.51 -21.05
N ARG A 317 10.55 12.43 -21.94
CA ARG A 317 11.14 12.55 -23.29
C ARG A 317 12.64 12.79 -23.25
N ALA A 318 13.15 13.49 -22.23
CA ALA A 318 14.58 13.75 -22.08
C ALA A 318 15.40 12.50 -21.74
N TYR A 319 14.76 11.42 -21.26
CA TYR A 319 15.42 10.21 -20.79
C TYR A 319 15.19 8.99 -21.71
N GLN A 320 14.49 9.16 -22.85
CA GLN A 320 14.16 8.06 -23.77
C GLN A 320 15.39 7.33 -24.35
N SER A 321 16.53 8.02 -24.44
CA SER A 321 17.78 7.41 -24.93
C SER A 321 18.55 6.63 -23.86
N ASP A 322 18.20 6.78 -22.58
CA ASP A 322 18.83 6.01 -21.51
C ASP A 322 18.23 4.62 -21.47
N MET A 323 18.99 3.62 -21.92
CA MET A 323 18.55 2.23 -22.00
C MET A 323 18.23 1.61 -20.63
N ARG A 324 18.66 2.23 -19.54
CA ARG A 324 18.34 1.80 -18.18
C ARG A 324 16.91 2.16 -17.80
N VAL A 325 16.29 3.12 -18.47
CA VAL A 325 14.98 3.68 -18.10
C VAL A 325 13.85 3.02 -18.90
N ARG A 326 12.86 2.49 -18.20
CA ARG A 326 11.59 2.02 -18.77
C ARG A 326 10.43 2.85 -18.22
N TYR A 327 9.80 3.63 -19.08
CA TYR A 327 8.63 4.43 -18.74
C TYR A 327 7.34 3.76 -19.18
N VAL A 328 6.38 3.63 -18.27
CA VAL A 328 5.05 3.06 -18.51
C VAL A 328 3.98 4.08 -18.13
N ARG A 329 3.25 4.54 -19.14
CA ARG A 329 2.13 5.47 -18.97
C ARG A 329 0.83 4.69 -18.73
N ASN A 330 0.34 4.70 -17.49
CA ASN A 330 -0.81 3.92 -17.04
C ASN A 330 -2.05 4.81 -16.76
N LYS A 331 -2.59 5.44 -17.81
CA LYS A 331 -3.75 6.36 -17.70
C LYS A 331 -5.05 5.69 -17.25
N SER A 332 -5.16 4.37 -17.38
CA SER A 332 -6.33 3.60 -16.95
C SER A 332 -6.38 3.40 -15.44
N ALA A 333 -5.24 3.38 -14.75
CA ALA A 333 -5.19 3.20 -13.32
C ALA A 333 -5.94 4.32 -12.57
N ARG A 334 -6.91 3.93 -11.75
CA ARG A 334 -7.72 4.80 -10.88
C ARG A 334 -7.29 4.74 -9.43
N SER A 335 -6.45 3.78 -9.07
CA SER A 335 -5.92 3.59 -7.73
C SER A 335 -4.38 3.49 -7.72
N LYS A 336 -3.82 3.63 -6.51
CA LYS A 336 -2.39 3.40 -6.25
C LYS A 336 -2.02 1.95 -6.53
N GLU A 337 -2.82 1.00 -6.03
CA GLU A 337 -2.72 -0.43 -6.30
C GLU A 337 -2.60 -0.74 -7.81
N GLU A 338 -3.52 -0.22 -8.62
CA GLU A 338 -3.52 -0.40 -10.08
C GLU A 338 -2.27 0.18 -10.77
N ASN A 339 -1.71 1.28 -10.24
CA ASN A 339 -0.48 1.86 -10.78
C ASN A 339 0.78 1.10 -10.32
N PHE A 340 0.71 0.40 -9.17
CA PHE A 340 1.85 -0.33 -8.60
C PHE A 340 1.93 -1.78 -9.09
N MET A 341 0.78 -2.39 -9.42
CA MET A 341 0.69 -3.77 -9.93
C MET A 341 1.66 -4.08 -11.09
N PRO A 342 1.84 -3.21 -12.12
CA PRO A 342 2.72 -3.53 -13.24
C PRO A 342 4.19 -3.77 -12.85
N PHE A 343 4.69 -3.18 -11.76
CA PHE A 343 6.10 -3.33 -11.37
C PHE A 343 6.50 -4.78 -11.13
N GLU A 344 5.61 -5.61 -10.59
CA GLU A 344 5.89 -7.03 -10.31
C GLU A 344 6.26 -7.80 -11.59
N HIS A 345 5.61 -7.46 -12.72
CA HIS A 345 5.84 -8.11 -14.00
C HIS A 345 6.93 -7.42 -14.84
N LEU A 346 7.18 -6.14 -14.60
CA LEU A 346 8.16 -5.36 -15.36
C LEU A 346 9.57 -5.51 -14.81
N ALA A 347 9.73 -5.66 -13.50
CA ALA A 347 11.02 -5.78 -12.83
C ALA A 347 11.73 -7.09 -13.20
N GLN A 348 12.98 -6.99 -13.63
CA GLN A 348 13.85 -8.11 -14.00
C GLN A 348 14.98 -8.34 -12.99
N GLY A 349 15.17 -7.40 -12.08
CA GLY A 349 16.18 -7.43 -11.03
C GLY A 349 16.01 -8.61 -10.07
N GLU A 350 17.14 -9.08 -9.59
CA GLU A 350 17.20 -9.99 -8.44
C GLU A 350 16.84 -9.24 -7.16
N LEU A 351 17.25 -7.97 -7.07
CA LEU A 351 16.98 -7.07 -5.96
C LEU A 351 16.03 -5.96 -6.40
N LEU A 352 15.14 -5.55 -5.50
CA LEU A 352 14.18 -4.46 -5.72
C LEU A 352 14.47 -3.29 -4.79
N GLN A 353 14.51 -2.09 -5.36
CA GLN A 353 14.53 -0.82 -4.65
C GLN A 353 13.31 -0.02 -5.06
N TRP A 354 12.35 0.19 -4.15
CA TRP A 354 11.32 1.18 -4.41
C TRP A 354 11.88 2.57 -4.20
N CYS A 355 11.43 3.57 -4.95
CA CYS A 355 11.76 4.96 -4.69
C CYS A 355 10.53 5.81 -4.95
N MET A 356 9.98 6.40 -3.89
CA MET A 356 8.82 7.29 -4.02
C MET A 356 9.18 8.53 -4.83
N ASP A 357 8.21 9.08 -5.59
CA ASP A 357 8.43 10.17 -6.54
C ASP A 357 8.79 11.53 -5.92
N ASP A 358 8.96 11.57 -4.61
CA ASP A 358 9.38 12.72 -3.82
C ASP A 358 10.68 12.50 -3.01
N ASP A 359 11.22 11.27 -2.99
CA ASP A 359 12.42 10.91 -2.21
C ASP A 359 13.70 10.94 -3.05
N VAL A 360 14.86 10.95 -2.38
CA VAL A 360 16.18 10.99 -3.01
C VAL A 360 17.06 9.83 -2.53
N LEU A 361 17.65 9.09 -3.45
CA LEU A 361 18.66 8.05 -3.14
C LEU A 361 20.06 8.66 -3.15
N LEU A 362 20.88 8.37 -2.13
CA LEU A 362 22.27 8.84 -2.13
C LEU A 362 23.13 8.01 -3.11
N PRO A 363 24.16 8.59 -3.75
CA PRO A 363 24.84 7.98 -4.91
C PRO A 363 25.43 6.58 -4.68
N ASP A 364 25.82 6.22 -3.47
CA ASP A 364 26.46 4.94 -3.12
C ASP A 364 25.54 3.97 -2.37
N LYS A 365 24.25 4.33 -2.22
CA LYS A 365 23.24 3.51 -1.54
C LYS A 365 23.23 2.08 -2.06
N ILE A 366 23.00 1.91 -3.36
CA ILE A 366 22.80 0.57 -3.94
C ILE A 366 24.08 -0.25 -3.84
N THR A 367 25.24 0.34 -4.10
CA THR A 367 26.55 -0.34 -3.99
C THR A 367 26.75 -0.91 -2.58
N LEU A 368 26.54 -0.10 -1.55
CA LEU A 368 26.74 -0.52 -0.16
C LEU A 368 25.70 -1.54 0.29
N MET A 369 24.44 -1.34 -0.09
CA MET A 369 23.38 -2.26 0.32
C MET A 369 23.53 -3.64 -0.34
N VAL A 370 23.89 -3.68 -1.63
CA VAL A 370 24.21 -4.93 -2.32
C VAL A 370 25.41 -5.62 -1.69
N ASP A 371 26.48 -4.88 -1.39
CA ASP A 371 27.67 -5.44 -0.75
C ASP A 371 27.37 -6.05 0.63
N SER A 372 26.51 -5.40 1.42
CA SER A 372 26.06 -5.96 2.70
C SER A 372 25.20 -7.22 2.54
N PHE A 373 24.42 -7.34 1.47
CA PHE A 373 23.68 -8.58 1.18
C PHE A 373 24.61 -9.77 0.86
N LEU A 374 25.74 -9.49 0.20
CA LEU A 374 26.75 -10.50 -0.10
C LEU A 374 27.52 -10.90 1.16
N SER A 375 27.81 -9.92 2.03
CA SER A 375 28.53 -10.13 3.29
C SER A 375 27.68 -10.77 4.39
N GLU A 376 26.36 -10.56 4.37
CA GLU A 376 25.41 -11.05 5.38
C GLU A 376 24.35 -11.98 4.74
N PRO A 377 24.66 -13.26 4.47
CA PRO A 377 23.76 -14.16 3.74
C PRO A 377 22.39 -14.38 4.42
N SER A 378 22.28 -14.16 5.74
CA SER A 378 21.00 -14.29 6.46
C SER A 378 20.06 -13.10 6.25
N ALA A 379 20.53 -11.98 5.68
CA ALA A 379 19.72 -10.81 5.44
C ALA A 379 18.58 -11.13 4.47
N ALA A 380 17.36 -10.73 4.83
CA ALA A 380 16.19 -10.71 3.95
C ALA A 380 15.90 -9.29 3.44
N LEU A 381 16.32 -8.27 4.19
CA LEU A 381 16.24 -6.86 3.79
C LEU A 381 17.46 -6.08 4.29
N VAL A 382 17.80 -5.01 3.58
CA VAL A 382 18.85 -4.05 3.95
C VAL A 382 18.26 -2.66 3.94
N THR A 383 18.53 -1.86 4.97
CA THR A 383 18.06 -0.48 5.10
C THR A 383 19.10 0.44 5.74
N SER A 384 18.78 1.72 5.91
CA SER A 384 19.62 2.74 6.56
C SER A 384 18.78 3.64 7.45
N VAL A 385 19.41 4.25 8.47
CA VAL A 385 18.83 5.40 9.17
C VAL A 385 18.51 6.48 8.13
N ARG A 386 17.25 6.87 7.94
CA ARG A 386 16.90 7.84 6.88
C ARG A 386 17.29 9.28 7.25
N GLY A 387 17.72 10.03 6.25
CA GLY A 387 17.81 11.49 6.34
C GLY A 387 16.45 12.11 6.02
N VAL A 388 16.19 13.31 6.55
CA VAL A 388 14.94 14.04 6.29
C VAL A 388 15.27 15.36 5.60
N ILE A 389 14.54 15.67 4.52
CA ILE A 389 14.60 16.94 3.81
C ILE A 389 13.22 17.60 3.78
N ASP A 390 13.17 18.94 3.74
CA ASP A 390 11.93 19.67 3.50
C ASP A 390 11.51 19.66 2.01
N GLY A 391 10.36 20.25 1.70
CA GLY A 391 9.88 20.38 0.32
C GLY A 391 10.87 21.08 -0.64
N ASN A 392 11.79 21.92 -0.13
CA ASN A 392 12.80 22.61 -0.94
C ASN A 392 14.14 21.84 -1.03
N GLY A 393 14.25 20.67 -0.40
CA GLY A 393 15.47 19.87 -0.36
C GLY A 393 16.44 20.25 0.77
N THR A 394 16.03 21.09 1.73
CA THR A 394 16.87 21.47 2.88
C THR A 394 16.95 20.31 3.86
N PHE A 395 18.17 19.88 4.22
CA PHE A 395 18.37 18.82 5.22
C PHE A 395 17.93 19.25 6.62
N LEU A 396 17.02 18.47 7.21
CA LEU A 396 16.41 18.70 8.52
C LEU A 396 17.02 17.84 9.63
N GLY A 397 17.86 16.86 9.28
CA GLY A 397 18.47 15.93 10.22
C GLY A 397 18.19 14.47 9.89
N GLN A 398 18.62 13.58 10.79
CA GLN A 398 18.41 12.15 10.70
C GLN A 398 17.19 11.72 11.53
N TRP A 399 16.52 10.65 11.12
CA TRP A 399 15.44 10.08 11.90
C TRP A 399 15.95 9.42 13.18
N GLY A 400 15.40 9.82 14.33
CA GLY A 400 15.93 9.42 15.65
C GLY A 400 15.47 8.04 16.16
N GLU A 401 14.55 7.37 15.48
CA GLU A 401 14.07 6.04 15.87
C GLU A 401 14.82 4.95 15.10
N ALA A 402 15.98 4.53 15.61
CA ALA A 402 16.73 3.38 15.10
C ALA A 402 17.35 2.59 16.27
N PRO A 403 17.57 1.27 16.14
CA PRO A 403 18.34 0.54 17.14
C PRO A 403 19.77 1.10 17.24
N PRO A 404 20.48 0.90 18.36
CA PRO A 404 21.90 1.25 18.44
C PRO A 404 22.70 0.50 17.37
N ILE A 405 23.26 1.24 16.42
CA ILE A 405 24.11 0.69 15.36
C ILE A 405 25.53 1.14 15.67
N TYR A 406 26.42 0.18 15.81
CA TYR A 406 27.84 0.41 16.03
C TYR A 406 28.56 0.27 14.69
N GLY A 407 29.33 1.27 14.29
CA GLY A 407 30.06 1.28 13.02
C GLY A 407 29.20 1.58 11.80
N MET A 408 29.60 1.04 10.63
CA MET A 408 28.94 1.31 9.35
C MET A 408 27.51 0.78 9.28
N TYR A 409 27.30 -0.48 9.67
CA TYR A 409 26.00 -1.13 9.75
C TYR A 409 25.95 -2.18 10.87
N GLY A 410 24.74 -2.59 11.26
CA GLY A 410 24.49 -3.74 12.12
C GLY A 410 23.55 -4.74 11.45
N CYS A 411 23.81 -6.04 11.61
CA CYS A 411 22.91 -7.13 11.23
C CYS A 411 22.11 -7.58 12.47
N PHE A 412 20.78 -7.52 12.37
CA PHE A 412 19.86 -7.73 13.49
C PHE A 412 18.88 -8.85 13.18
N SER A 413 18.57 -9.67 14.19
CA SER A 413 17.63 -10.78 14.05
C SER A 413 16.27 -10.32 13.56
N GLY A 414 15.76 -10.95 12.49
CA GLY A 414 14.44 -10.65 11.94
C GLY A 414 13.32 -10.81 12.98
N THR A 415 13.42 -11.85 13.81
CA THR A 415 12.49 -12.12 14.91
C THR A 415 12.47 -11.00 15.95
N LEU A 416 13.64 -10.47 16.30
CA LEU A 416 13.75 -9.38 17.28
C LEU A 416 13.19 -8.09 16.71
N LEU A 417 13.51 -7.76 15.46
CA LEU A 417 13.03 -6.54 14.81
C LEU A 417 11.53 -6.58 14.55
N GLY A 418 10.98 -7.71 14.08
CA GLY A 418 9.54 -7.87 13.89
C GLY A 418 8.78 -7.73 15.21
N HIS A 419 9.32 -8.29 16.30
CA HIS A 419 8.79 -8.08 17.66
C HIS A 419 8.85 -6.60 18.06
N ALA A 420 10.00 -5.95 17.91
CA ALA A 420 10.19 -4.55 18.26
C ALA A 420 9.25 -3.62 17.48
N MET A 421 9.07 -3.87 16.18
CA MET A 421 8.21 -3.10 15.28
C MET A 421 6.75 -3.17 15.71
N LEU A 422 6.24 -4.38 15.98
CA LEU A 422 4.87 -4.58 16.48
C LEU A 422 4.68 -4.01 17.89
N MET A 423 5.68 -4.14 18.76
CA MET A 423 5.64 -3.63 20.13
C MET A 423 5.68 -2.11 20.21
N ALA A 424 6.41 -1.46 19.29
CA ALA A 424 6.56 -0.01 19.24
C ALA A 424 5.49 0.67 18.37
N CYS A 425 4.85 -0.07 17.45
CA CYS A 425 3.91 0.42 16.45
C CYS A 425 4.52 1.55 15.60
N THR A 426 5.76 1.36 15.16
CA THR A 426 6.52 2.36 14.38
C THR A 426 7.28 1.68 13.25
N ASN A 427 7.41 2.37 12.11
CA ASN A 427 8.22 1.93 10.99
C ASN A 427 9.64 2.49 11.11
N PHE A 428 10.44 1.98 12.05
CA PHE A 428 11.83 2.41 12.20
C PHE A 428 12.73 1.94 11.05
N LEU A 429 12.33 0.90 10.31
CA LEU A 429 13.12 0.34 9.20
C LEU A 429 13.18 1.26 7.99
N GLY A 430 12.09 1.90 7.60
CA GLY A 430 12.12 2.70 6.39
C GLY A 430 10.81 2.79 5.66
N GLU A 431 10.53 3.93 5.03
CA GLU A 431 9.72 3.95 3.82
C GLU A 431 10.37 3.09 2.73
N PRO A 432 9.66 2.70 1.66
CA PRO A 432 10.21 1.88 0.59
C PRO A 432 11.51 2.41 -0.04
N SER A 433 11.70 3.73 -0.09
CA SER A 433 12.92 4.41 -0.55
C SER A 433 14.17 4.10 0.30
N ALA A 434 13.99 3.68 1.56
CA ALA A 434 15.09 3.32 2.43
C ALA A 434 15.54 1.87 2.26
N VAL A 435 14.67 0.96 1.81
CA VAL A 435 14.89 -0.49 1.91
C VAL A 435 15.20 -1.13 0.55
N LEU A 436 16.21 -2.00 0.53
CA LEU A 436 16.55 -2.91 -0.56
C LEU A 436 16.25 -4.36 -0.14
N PHE A 437 15.66 -5.17 -1.01
CA PHE A 437 15.37 -6.58 -0.70
C PHE A 437 15.39 -7.49 -1.94
N ARG A 438 15.49 -8.80 -1.73
CA ARG A 438 15.44 -9.78 -2.83
C ARG A 438 14.01 -9.95 -3.32
N ARG A 439 13.84 -9.91 -4.64
CA ARG A 439 12.53 -10.09 -5.29
C ARG A 439 11.86 -11.41 -4.91
N CYS A 440 12.64 -12.49 -4.73
CA CYS A 440 12.12 -13.82 -4.39
C CYS A 440 11.64 -13.98 -2.95
N ASP A 441 12.05 -13.09 -2.04
CA ASP A 441 11.79 -13.25 -0.60
C ASP A 441 10.44 -12.66 -0.18
N LEU A 442 9.81 -11.84 -1.04
CA LEU A 442 8.52 -11.21 -0.79
C LEU A 442 7.44 -11.79 -1.71
N THR A 443 6.38 -12.35 -1.12
CA THR A 443 5.22 -12.89 -1.85
C THR A 443 4.16 -11.82 -2.05
N HIS A 444 3.89 -11.02 -1.01
CA HIS A 444 2.94 -9.91 -1.06
C HIS A 444 3.66 -8.60 -1.33
N HIS A 445 3.93 -8.33 -2.61
CA HIS A 445 4.41 -7.02 -3.04
C HIS A 445 3.42 -5.91 -2.67
N TYR A 446 3.88 -4.66 -2.76
CA TYR A 446 3.19 -3.46 -2.29
C TYR A 446 1.68 -3.43 -2.56
N TRP A 447 1.25 -3.66 -3.81
CA TRP A 447 -0.15 -3.68 -4.21
C TRP A 447 -0.96 -4.83 -3.59
N ARG A 448 -0.34 -6.01 -3.37
CA ARG A 448 -0.97 -7.14 -2.67
C ARG A 448 -1.12 -6.92 -1.16
N ALA A 449 -0.23 -6.13 -0.57
CA ALA A 449 -0.43 -5.69 0.81
C ALA A 449 -1.64 -4.73 0.90
N GLU A 450 -1.80 -3.84 -0.07
CA GLU A 450 -2.98 -2.97 -0.16
C GLU A 450 -4.27 -3.77 -0.40
N SER A 451 -4.25 -4.79 -1.27
CA SER A 451 -5.40 -5.66 -1.53
C SER A 451 -5.84 -6.48 -0.30
N ARG A 452 -4.89 -6.82 0.59
CA ARG A 452 -5.15 -7.40 1.93
C ARG A 452 -5.70 -6.39 2.94
N GLY A 453 -5.87 -5.12 2.54
CA GLY A 453 -6.43 -4.06 3.37
C GLY A 453 -5.40 -3.24 4.16
N TYR A 454 -4.12 -3.25 3.78
CA TYR A 454 -3.08 -2.38 4.34
C TYR A 454 -2.75 -1.24 3.38
N LYS A 455 -3.53 -0.15 3.42
CA LYS A 455 -3.38 0.98 2.50
C LYS A 455 -2.36 2.02 2.99
N THR A 456 -2.20 2.16 4.30
CA THR A 456 -1.24 3.11 4.90
C THR A 456 0.06 2.41 5.32
N LEU A 457 -0.04 1.17 5.78
CA LEU A 457 1.07 0.37 6.34
C LEU A 457 1.48 -0.79 5.43
N SER A 458 1.31 -0.65 4.12
CA SER A 458 1.74 -1.66 3.14
C SER A 458 3.22 -1.97 3.25
N ASP A 459 4.05 -0.95 3.45
CA ASP A 459 5.49 -1.09 3.70
C ASP A 459 5.79 -1.91 4.96
N CYS A 460 5.10 -1.63 6.06
CA CYS A 460 5.25 -2.34 7.32
C CYS A 460 4.85 -3.81 7.20
N ALA A 461 3.76 -4.10 6.48
CA ALA A 461 3.34 -5.47 6.20
C ALA A 461 4.40 -6.21 5.38
N MET A 462 4.99 -5.56 4.37
CA MET A 462 6.08 -6.13 3.56
C MET A 462 7.35 -6.38 4.40
N TRP A 463 7.76 -5.42 5.25
CA TRP A 463 8.93 -5.58 6.11
C TRP A 463 8.73 -6.71 7.10
N LEU A 464 7.57 -6.80 7.74
CA LEU A 464 7.27 -7.91 8.65
C LEU A 464 7.33 -9.26 7.93
N GLU A 465 6.80 -9.37 6.71
CA GLU A 465 6.91 -10.60 5.90
C GLU A 465 8.37 -10.98 5.59
N LEU A 466 9.20 -10.02 5.21
CA LEU A 466 10.63 -10.24 4.95
C LEU A 466 11.38 -10.65 6.22
N LEU A 467 11.08 -10.03 7.37
CA LEU A 467 11.68 -10.37 8.67
C LEU A 467 11.30 -11.78 9.17
N GLU A 468 10.24 -12.40 8.61
CA GLU A 468 9.95 -13.81 8.86
C GLU A 468 10.92 -14.75 8.12
N LYS A 469 11.56 -14.27 7.05
CA LYS A 469 12.47 -15.05 6.20
C LYS A 469 13.92 -14.96 6.65
N GLY A 470 14.31 -13.84 7.25
CA GLY A 470 15.70 -13.62 7.63
C GLY A 470 15.91 -12.34 8.42
N ASP A 471 17.18 -11.99 8.55
CA ASP A 471 17.66 -10.86 9.34
C ASP A 471 17.58 -9.55 8.55
N ALA A 472 17.83 -8.43 9.22
CA ALA A 472 17.95 -7.14 8.54
C ALA A 472 19.29 -6.48 8.83
N VAL A 473 19.89 -5.92 7.79
CA VAL A 473 21.03 -5.02 7.92
C VAL A 473 20.54 -3.58 7.98
N ILE A 474 21.05 -2.81 8.94
CA ILE A 474 20.71 -1.39 9.10
C ILE A 474 22.00 -0.57 9.14
N PHE A 475 22.19 0.30 8.14
CA PHE A 475 23.29 1.25 8.08
C PHE A 475 23.07 2.43 9.04
N ALA A 476 24.13 2.83 9.75
CA ALA A 476 24.08 3.93 10.72
C ALA A 476 23.91 5.29 10.06
N ARG A 477 24.47 5.47 8.86
CA ARG A 477 24.35 6.70 8.07
C ARG A 477 23.15 6.65 7.13
N PRO A 478 22.55 7.80 6.80
CA PRO A 478 21.63 7.93 5.68
C PRO A 478 22.21 7.43 4.38
N LEU A 479 21.42 6.60 3.69
CA LEU A 479 21.62 6.25 2.29
C LEU A 479 20.43 6.70 1.42
N SER A 480 19.40 7.28 2.01
CA SER A 480 18.28 7.95 1.33
C SER A 480 17.79 9.14 2.15
N LEU A 481 17.13 10.07 1.46
CA LEU A 481 16.52 11.26 2.04
C LEU A 481 15.01 11.21 1.79
N LEU A 482 14.25 11.12 2.88
CA LEU A 482 12.80 11.22 2.91
C LEU A 482 12.41 12.70 2.81
N ARG A 483 11.62 13.06 1.81
CA ARG A 483 11.06 14.41 1.72
C ARG A 483 9.84 14.55 2.60
N VAL A 484 9.64 15.71 3.21
CA VAL A 484 8.43 16.04 3.97
C VAL A 484 7.80 17.32 3.43
N HIS A 485 6.57 17.22 2.93
CA HIS A 485 5.84 18.36 2.38
C HIS A 485 4.31 18.24 2.58
N GLY A 486 3.59 19.37 2.54
CA GLY A 486 2.15 19.42 2.83
C GLY A 486 1.21 18.72 1.83
N GLY A 487 1.76 18.18 0.73
CA GLY A 487 1.01 17.45 -0.30
C GLY A 487 1.12 15.93 -0.16
N GLN A 488 1.76 15.43 0.89
CA GLN A 488 1.94 13.99 1.10
C GLN A 488 0.69 13.35 1.69
N GLU A 489 0.26 12.25 1.07
CA GLU A 489 -0.90 11.47 1.51
C GLU A 489 -0.76 10.97 2.95
N GLY A 490 0.46 10.59 3.36
CA GLY A 490 0.75 10.12 4.71
C GLY A 490 0.48 11.14 5.83
N GLN A 491 0.29 12.43 5.50
CA GLN A 491 -0.01 13.50 6.46
C GLN A 491 -1.51 13.78 6.60
N LEU A 492 -2.38 13.08 5.85
CA LEU A 492 -3.82 13.27 5.92
C LEU A 492 -4.43 12.64 7.19
N PRO A 493 -5.49 13.24 7.79
CA PRO A 493 -6.20 12.66 8.93
C PRO A 493 -6.64 11.20 8.72
N ASP A 494 -7.17 10.89 7.53
CA ASP A 494 -7.57 9.53 7.15
C ASP A 494 -6.41 8.53 7.25
N SER A 495 -5.20 8.93 6.85
CA SER A 495 -4.00 8.09 6.89
C SER A 495 -3.61 7.74 8.33
N PHE A 496 -3.70 8.70 9.26
CA PHE A 496 -3.44 8.45 10.68
C PHE A 496 -4.45 7.49 11.32
N VAL A 497 -5.75 7.71 11.08
CA VAL A 497 -6.81 6.85 11.62
C VAL A 497 -6.72 5.44 11.03
N ARG A 498 -6.50 5.33 9.73
CA ARG A 498 -6.31 4.05 9.03
C ARG A 498 -5.06 3.32 9.50
N GLY A 499 -3.94 4.02 9.66
CA GLY A 499 -2.71 3.45 10.21
C GLY A 499 -2.91 2.85 11.61
N ALA A 500 -3.71 3.48 12.47
CA ALA A 500 -4.05 2.91 13.78
C ALA A 500 -4.84 1.60 13.68
N ILE A 501 -5.81 1.54 12.78
CA ILE A 501 -6.60 0.33 12.49
C ILE A 501 -5.68 -0.78 11.96
N GLU A 502 -4.82 -0.45 11.01
CA GLU A 502 -3.91 -1.39 10.36
C GLU A 502 -2.84 -1.93 11.33
N TRP A 503 -2.29 -1.09 12.22
CA TRP A 503 -1.40 -1.55 13.29
C TRP A 503 -2.09 -2.55 14.22
N ARG A 504 -3.34 -2.29 14.62
CA ARG A 504 -4.13 -3.22 15.43
C ARG A 504 -4.30 -4.56 14.70
N ARG A 505 -4.61 -4.53 13.40
CA ARG A 505 -4.73 -5.73 12.55
C ARG A 505 -3.41 -6.52 12.48
N LEU A 506 -2.27 -5.86 12.24
CA LEU A 506 -0.96 -6.52 12.24
C LEU A 506 -0.65 -7.18 13.59
N ILE A 507 -0.87 -6.48 14.70
CA ILE A 507 -0.67 -7.04 16.05
C ILE A 507 -1.53 -8.29 16.27
N GLU A 508 -2.80 -8.25 15.86
CA GLU A 508 -3.72 -9.38 15.97
C GLU A 508 -3.32 -10.56 15.06
N GLU A 509 -2.95 -10.28 13.81
CA GLU A 509 -2.51 -11.27 12.84
C GLU A 509 -1.30 -12.04 13.37
N TYR A 510 -0.24 -11.33 13.73
CA TYR A 510 1.02 -11.92 14.19
C TYR A 510 0.86 -12.64 15.54
N TRP A 511 -0.02 -12.16 16.42
CA TRP A 511 -0.41 -12.88 17.64
C TRP A 511 -1.13 -14.19 17.35
N LYS A 512 -2.10 -14.19 16.41
CA LYS A 512 -2.86 -15.39 16.00
C LYS A 512 -1.93 -16.43 15.35
N ARG A 513 -1.03 -15.99 14.48
CA ARG A 513 -0.03 -16.83 13.78
C ARG A 513 1.09 -17.32 14.70
N ARG A 514 1.27 -16.74 15.89
CA ARG A 514 2.39 -17.02 16.82
C ARG A 514 3.76 -16.66 16.23
N VAL A 515 3.80 -15.62 15.41
CA VAL A 515 5.02 -15.10 14.78
C VAL A 515 5.33 -13.75 15.38
N PHE A 516 6.58 -13.54 15.81
CA PHE A 516 7.06 -12.39 16.61
C PHE A 516 6.38 -12.22 17.98
N LEU A 517 5.04 -12.07 18.02
CA LEU A 517 4.23 -11.98 19.23
C LEU A 517 3.81 -13.38 19.71
N THR A 518 4.69 -14.04 20.47
CA THR A 518 4.44 -15.40 20.98
C THR A 518 3.84 -15.43 22.39
N LYS A 519 4.01 -14.35 23.17
CA LYS A 519 3.56 -14.25 24.57
C LYS A 519 2.32 -13.37 24.71
N LYS A 520 1.32 -13.85 25.47
CA LYS A 520 0.07 -13.09 25.71
C LYS A 520 0.30 -11.73 26.35
N LYS A 521 1.37 -11.61 27.15
CA LYS A 521 1.79 -10.34 27.77
C LYS A 521 2.17 -9.32 26.68
N ASP A 522 2.99 -9.74 25.72
CA ASP A 522 3.51 -8.86 24.66
C ASP A 522 2.37 -8.36 23.76
N TYR A 523 1.47 -9.26 23.35
CA TYR A 523 0.25 -8.90 22.61
C TYR A 523 -0.58 -7.83 23.33
N ARG A 524 -0.85 -8.00 24.63
CA ARG A 524 -1.59 -7.01 25.42
C ARG A 524 -0.84 -5.69 25.55
N SER A 525 0.47 -5.75 25.74
CA SER A 525 1.32 -4.56 25.84
C SER A 525 1.36 -3.76 24.54
N ALA A 526 1.48 -4.44 23.38
CA ALA A 526 1.44 -3.81 22.06
C ALA A 526 0.11 -3.08 21.82
N LEU A 527 -1.03 -3.75 22.10
CA LEU A 527 -2.35 -3.11 22.00
C LEU A 527 -2.52 -1.92 22.95
N SER A 528 -2.03 -2.03 24.20
CA SER A 528 -2.07 -0.93 25.17
C SER A 528 -1.27 0.27 24.68
N ARG A 529 -0.05 0.04 24.16
CA ARG A 529 0.81 1.10 23.63
C ARG A 529 0.19 1.77 22.41
N LEU A 530 -0.37 0.99 21.48
CA LEU A 530 -1.10 1.53 20.34
C LEU A 530 -2.24 2.43 20.81
N GLN A 531 -3.06 1.97 21.76
CA GLN A 531 -4.19 2.74 22.30
C GLN A 531 -3.73 4.04 22.98
N GLU A 532 -2.63 4.02 23.73
CA GLU A 532 -2.04 5.22 24.34
C GLU A 532 -1.54 6.22 23.28
N GLY A 533 -0.86 5.74 22.23
CA GLY A 533 -0.40 6.56 21.12
C GLY A 533 -1.55 7.20 20.34
N CYS A 534 -2.63 6.44 20.13
CA CYS A 534 -3.80 6.92 19.39
C CYS A 534 -4.54 8.04 20.15
N LYS A 535 -4.62 8.00 21.48
CA LYS A 535 -5.20 9.11 22.29
C LYS A 535 -4.53 10.45 22.03
N ALA A 536 -3.22 10.45 21.83
CA ALA A 536 -2.46 11.67 21.62
C ALA A 536 -2.52 12.16 20.15
N ARG A 537 -2.53 11.24 19.18
CA ARG A 537 -2.31 11.56 17.76
C ARG A 537 -3.51 11.35 16.84
N VAL A 538 -4.39 10.41 17.17
CA VAL A 538 -5.48 9.93 16.28
C VAL A 538 -6.84 10.40 16.76
N ASP A 539 -7.13 10.31 18.06
CA ASP A 539 -8.42 10.74 18.63
C ASP A 539 -8.80 12.19 18.28
N PRO A 540 -7.87 13.18 18.28
CA PRO A 540 -8.17 14.55 17.86
C PRO A 540 -8.56 14.70 16.38
N LEU A 541 -8.25 13.70 15.55
CA LEU A 541 -8.49 13.70 14.11
C LEU A 541 -9.83 13.04 13.73
N LEU A 542 -10.44 12.27 14.64
CA LEU A 542 -11.70 11.55 14.37
C LEU A 542 -12.86 12.41 13.87
N PRO A 543 -13.03 13.70 14.28
CA PRO A 543 -14.07 14.55 13.72
C PRO A 543 -13.85 14.94 12.25
N GLN A 544 -12.64 14.75 11.72
CA GLN A 544 -12.24 15.17 10.37
C GLN A 544 -12.33 14.03 9.34
N VAL A 545 -12.58 12.80 9.77
CA VAL A 545 -12.61 11.62 8.90
C VAL A 545 -14.05 11.16 8.63
N SER A 546 -14.23 10.28 7.63
CA SER A 546 -15.55 9.74 7.30
C SER A 546 -16.18 8.96 8.48
N PRO A 547 -17.51 8.97 8.63
CA PRO A 547 -18.20 8.19 9.67
C PRO A 547 -17.87 6.70 9.65
N ALA A 548 -17.66 6.13 8.46
CA ALA A 548 -17.27 4.73 8.29
C ALA A 548 -15.88 4.44 8.87
N LEU A 549 -14.87 5.26 8.53
CA LEU A 549 -13.51 5.09 9.03
C LEU A 549 -13.43 5.31 10.55
N ARG A 550 -14.21 6.29 11.06
CA ARG A 550 -14.35 6.52 12.50
C ARG A 550 -14.95 5.31 13.22
N ARG A 551 -16.03 4.73 12.70
CA ARG A 551 -16.68 3.54 13.28
C ARG A 551 -15.72 2.36 13.30
N GLU A 552 -14.96 2.13 12.24
CA GLU A 552 -13.99 1.03 12.18
C GLU A 552 -12.88 1.18 13.24
N TYR A 553 -12.40 2.40 13.44
CA TYR A 553 -11.44 2.71 14.50
C TYR A 553 -12.04 2.42 15.88
N GLU A 554 -13.23 2.97 16.18
CA GLU A 554 -13.90 2.87 17.48
C GLU A 554 -14.36 1.45 17.82
N THR A 555 -14.85 0.69 16.84
CA THR A 555 -15.49 -0.62 17.07
C THR A 555 -14.58 -1.82 16.77
N GLY A 556 -13.58 -1.67 15.90
CA GLY A 556 -12.82 -2.82 15.39
C GLY A 556 -13.46 -3.55 14.22
N GLU A 557 -14.67 -3.15 13.80
CA GLU A 557 -15.40 -3.80 12.72
C GLU A 557 -15.33 -2.95 11.44
N ALA A 558 -14.81 -3.53 10.35
CA ALA A 558 -14.95 -2.95 9.02
C ALA A 558 -16.41 -3.14 8.53
N PRO A 559 -16.96 -2.18 7.77
CA PRO A 559 -18.25 -2.37 7.12
C PRO A 559 -18.14 -3.46 6.05
N PHE A 560 -19.18 -4.30 5.93
CA PHE A 560 -19.27 -5.26 4.82
C PHE A 560 -19.34 -4.53 3.49
N HIS A 561 -18.68 -5.06 2.47
CA HIS A 561 -18.83 -4.52 1.13
C HIS A 561 -19.96 -5.23 0.39
N ILE A 562 -20.83 -4.45 -0.25
CA ILE A 562 -21.92 -4.96 -1.11
C ILE A 562 -21.71 -4.36 -2.50
N VAL A 563 -21.52 -5.20 -3.51
CA VAL A 563 -21.52 -4.78 -4.91
C VAL A 563 -22.85 -5.11 -5.54
N MET A 564 -23.54 -4.10 -6.06
CA MET A 564 -24.81 -4.28 -6.77
C MET A 564 -24.54 -4.44 -8.26
N MET A 565 -24.78 -5.64 -8.80
CA MET A 565 -24.41 -5.97 -10.18
C MET A 565 -25.34 -5.36 -11.23
N ASN A 566 -26.60 -5.15 -10.90
CA ASN A 566 -27.60 -4.56 -11.78
C ASN A 566 -28.65 -3.83 -10.96
N ARG A 567 -29.46 -2.98 -11.62
CA ARG A 567 -30.51 -2.19 -10.99
C ARG A 567 -31.80 -2.20 -11.82
N VAL A 568 -32.88 -2.75 -11.26
CA VAL A 568 -34.21 -2.80 -11.89
C VAL A 568 -35.10 -1.64 -11.41
N GLU A 569 -35.27 -0.62 -12.25
CA GLU A 569 -35.82 0.69 -11.87
C GLU A 569 -37.19 0.70 -11.14
N GLU A 570 -38.06 -0.29 -11.38
CA GLU A 570 -39.45 -0.22 -10.93
C GLU A 570 -39.65 -0.32 -9.41
N CYS A 571 -38.92 -1.22 -8.73
CA CYS A 571 -39.08 -1.49 -7.29
C CYS A 571 -37.78 -1.30 -6.49
N THR A 572 -36.63 -1.21 -7.16
CA THR A 572 -35.32 -1.10 -6.52
C THR A 572 -35.16 0.10 -5.58
N PRO A 573 -35.78 1.28 -5.81
CA PRO A 573 -35.76 2.37 -4.84
C PRO A 573 -36.21 1.98 -3.43
N ILE A 574 -37.23 1.12 -3.33
CA ILE A 574 -37.78 0.66 -2.05
C ILE A 574 -37.08 -0.62 -1.57
N ARG A 575 -36.79 -1.55 -2.50
CA ARG A 575 -36.25 -2.88 -2.18
C ARG A 575 -34.78 -2.89 -1.77
N LEU A 576 -33.96 -2.11 -2.44
CA LEU A 576 -32.50 -2.15 -2.26
C LEU A 576 -31.95 -0.77 -1.95
N ASP A 577 -32.31 0.27 -2.71
CA ASP A 577 -31.69 1.60 -2.54
C ASP A 577 -31.91 2.14 -1.13
N ALA A 578 -33.16 2.21 -0.66
CA ALA A 578 -33.46 2.74 0.68
C ALA A 578 -32.81 1.92 1.82
N PRO A 579 -32.94 0.59 1.88
CA PRO A 579 -32.23 -0.22 2.89
C PRO A 579 -30.70 -0.06 2.83
N LEU A 580 -30.09 -0.16 1.64
CA LEU A 580 -28.64 -0.07 1.49
C LEU A 580 -28.11 1.33 1.83
N GLN A 581 -28.84 2.39 1.45
CA GLN A 581 -28.49 3.76 1.82
C GLN A 581 -28.57 3.98 3.33
N GLN A 582 -29.59 3.46 4.01
CA GLN A 582 -29.73 3.59 5.46
C GLN A 582 -28.64 2.80 6.21
N LEU A 583 -28.32 1.58 5.77
CA LEU A 583 -27.19 0.80 6.30
C LEU A 583 -25.85 1.52 6.08
N ARG A 584 -25.65 2.12 4.90
CA ARG A 584 -24.45 2.92 4.58
C ARG A 584 -24.35 4.17 5.45
N ALA A 585 -25.45 4.88 5.68
CA ALA A 585 -25.49 6.05 6.56
C ALA A 585 -25.14 5.71 8.02
N ARG A 586 -25.50 4.50 8.47
CA ARG A 586 -25.09 3.94 9.77
C ARG A 586 -23.65 3.40 9.79
N GLY A 587 -22.94 3.42 8.65
CA GLY A 587 -21.60 2.87 8.52
C GLY A 587 -21.52 1.35 8.70
N LEU A 588 -22.64 0.63 8.49
CA LEU A 588 -22.73 -0.83 8.64
C LEU A 588 -22.26 -1.56 7.38
N VAL A 589 -22.45 -0.94 6.23
CA VAL A 589 -22.04 -1.45 4.91
C VAL A 589 -21.39 -0.35 4.09
N SER A 590 -20.53 -0.76 3.15
CA SER A 590 -20.11 0.05 2.01
C SER A 590 -20.72 -0.54 0.76
N VAL A 591 -21.09 0.31 -0.22
CA VAL A 591 -21.83 -0.13 -1.40
C VAL A 591 -21.18 0.43 -2.66
N SER A 592 -21.02 -0.42 -3.68
CA SER A 592 -20.49 -0.09 -5.01
C SER A 592 -21.34 -0.74 -6.11
N GLY A 593 -20.99 -0.50 -7.38
CA GLY A 593 -21.70 -1.03 -8.53
C GLY A 593 -22.83 -0.11 -9.00
N CYS A 594 -23.92 -0.71 -9.48
CA CYS A 594 -25.05 -0.03 -10.14
C CYS A 594 -25.95 0.70 -9.15
N MET A 595 -25.54 1.85 -8.62
CA MET A 595 -26.26 2.55 -7.54
C MET A 595 -27.13 3.71 -8.03
N GLN A 596 -26.97 4.14 -9.27
CA GLN A 596 -27.70 5.27 -9.86
C GLN A 596 -28.60 4.82 -10.99
N ARG A 597 -29.59 5.66 -11.29
CA ARG A 597 -30.50 5.44 -12.40
C ARG A 597 -29.75 5.53 -13.72
N GLY A 598 -29.84 4.47 -14.53
CA GLY A 598 -29.16 4.36 -15.83
C GLY A 598 -27.73 3.84 -15.79
N ASP A 599 -27.24 3.35 -14.64
CA ASP A 599 -25.96 2.63 -14.58
C ASP A 599 -26.00 1.37 -15.46
N GLU A 600 -24.89 1.07 -16.16
CA GLU A 600 -24.76 -0.15 -16.95
C GLU A 600 -24.57 -1.36 -16.04
N ALA A 601 -25.27 -2.46 -16.33
CA ALA A 601 -25.14 -3.71 -15.60
C ALA A 601 -23.70 -4.25 -15.69
N ILE A 602 -23.19 -4.73 -14.57
CA ILE A 602 -21.84 -5.30 -14.43
C ILE A 602 -21.95 -6.80 -14.69
N GLU A 603 -21.14 -7.32 -15.61
CA GLU A 603 -21.05 -8.75 -15.85
C GLU A 603 -20.21 -9.43 -14.75
N LEU A 604 -20.45 -10.72 -14.53
CA LEU A 604 -19.88 -11.47 -13.40
C LEU A 604 -18.34 -11.55 -13.43
N ASP A 605 -17.74 -11.43 -14.61
CA ASP A 605 -16.29 -11.42 -14.85
C ASP A 605 -15.67 -10.02 -14.71
N GLU A 606 -16.49 -8.98 -14.69
CA GLU A 606 -16.08 -7.58 -14.52
C GLU A 606 -16.02 -7.15 -13.04
N VAL A 607 -16.58 -7.96 -12.13
CA VAL A 607 -16.64 -7.68 -10.68
C VAL A 607 -15.26 -7.56 -10.03
N GLY A 608 -14.19 -8.04 -10.69
CA GLY A 608 -12.81 -7.99 -10.19
C GLY A 608 -12.53 -8.97 -9.05
N ASP A 609 -11.35 -8.86 -8.42
CA ASP A 609 -10.92 -9.73 -7.31
C ASP A 609 -11.44 -9.19 -5.96
N LEU A 610 -12.76 -9.21 -5.77
CA LEU A 610 -13.38 -8.88 -4.49
C LEU A 610 -13.14 -10.00 -3.48
N HIS A 611 -13.00 -9.62 -2.21
CA HIS A 611 -12.87 -10.56 -1.10
C HIS A 611 -13.85 -10.18 0.02
N ASP A 612 -14.37 -11.18 0.73
CA ASP A 612 -15.27 -11.00 1.88
C ASP A 612 -16.41 -9.97 1.62
N SER A 613 -17.01 -10.02 0.43
CA SER A 613 -18.07 -9.10 -0.04
C SER A 613 -19.39 -9.82 -0.35
N ILE A 614 -20.51 -9.09 -0.40
CA ILE A 614 -21.77 -9.59 -0.96
C ILE A 614 -21.88 -9.13 -2.40
N ILE A 615 -21.99 -10.09 -3.32
CA ILE A 615 -22.30 -9.84 -4.72
C ILE A 615 -23.82 -9.96 -4.88
N LEU A 616 -24.48 -8.80 -4.99
CA LEU A 616 -25.94 -8.70 -5.01
C LEU A 616 -26.46 -8.64 -6.45
N LEU A 617 -27.26 -9.64 -6.81
CA LEU A 617 -27.84 -9.88 -8.13
C LEU A 617 -29.32 -9.47 -8.13
N ASP A 618 -29.64 -8.23 -8.53
CA ASP A 618 -31.01 -7.75 -8.64
C ASP A 618 -31.71 -8.34 -9.88
N ARG A 619 -32.54 -9.37 -9.65
CA ARG A 619 -33.37 -10.05 -10.67
C ARG A 619 -32.58 -10.55 -11.90
N VAL A 620 -31.29 -10.82 -11.73
CA VAL A 620 -30.41 -11.27 -12.82
C VAL A 620 -30.72 -12.71 -13.23
N VAL A 621 -30.80 -12.97 -14.54
CA VAL A 621 -30.97 -14.32 -15.08
C VAL A 621 -29.61 -14.91 -15.42
N ILE A 622 -29.06 -15.70 -14.51
CA ILE A 622 -27.79 -16.42 -14.72
C ILE A 622 -28.05 -17.69 -15.53
N ARG A 623 -27.28 -17.89 -16.61
CA ARG A 623 -27.35 -19.10 -17.46
C ARG A 623 -26.47 -20.22 -16.93
N SER A 624 -26.89 -21.46 -17.11
CA SER A 624 -26.11 -22.64 -16.79
C SER A 624 -25.00 -22.87 -17.82
N ALA A 625 -23.75 -22.65 -17.42
CA ALA A 625 -22.56 -22.86 -18.24
C ALA A 625 -21.35 -23.15 -17.35
N ALA A 626 -20.44 -24.04 -17.80
CA ALA A 626 -19.30 -24.48 -17.00
C ALA A 626 -18.40 -23.30 -16.58
N TRP A 627 -18.10 -22.39 -17.51
CA TRP A 627 -17.29 -21.20 -17.22
C TRP A 627 -17.95 -20.24 -16.21
N ILE A 628 -19.29 -20.20 -16.15
CA ILE A 628 -20.02 -19.42 -15.14
C ILE A 628 -19.92 -20.13 -13.78
N CYS A 629 -20.02 -21.46 -13.73
CA CYS A 629 -19.79 -22.23 -12.50
C CYS A 629 -18.39 -21.98 -11.93
N ASP A 630 -17.36 -22.00 -12.78
CA ASP A 630 -15.97 -21.71 -12.40
C ASP A 630 -15.84 -20.31 -11.81
N LEU A 631 -16.49 -19.32 -12.44
CA LEU A 631 -16.47 -17.93 -11.99
C LEU A 631 -17.19 -17.73 -10.66
N LEU A 632 -18.38 -18.33 -10.48
CA LEU A 632 -19.11 -18.32 -9.21
C LEU A 632 -18.29 -19.01 -8.11
N ALA A 633 -17.62 -20.13 -8.42
CA ALA A 633 -16.76 -20.84 -7.49
C ALA A 633 -15.52 -20.02 -7.12
N LYS A 634 -14.90 -19.30 -8.07
CA LYS A 634 -13.79 -18.37 -7.81
C LYS A 634 -14.23 -17.29 -6.81
N HIS A 635 -15.30 -16.57 -7.13
CA HIS A 635 -15.81 -15.50 -6.25
C HIS A 635 -16.16 -16.03 -4.85
N ALA A 636 -16.76 -17.21 -4.75
CA ALA A 636 -17.05 -17.80 -3.44
C ALA A 636 -15.79 -18.25 -2.68
N ALA A 637 -14.75 -18.74 -3.38
CA ALA A 637 -13.48 -19.12 -2.78
C ALA A 637 -12.73 -17.91 -2.18
N ASP A 638 -12.92 -16.72 -2.76
CA ASP A 638 -12.40 -15.45 -2.24
C ASP A 638 -13.22 -14.92 -1.04
N GLY A 639 -14.17 -15.71 -0.53
CA GLY A 639 -14.96 -15.40 0.66
C GLY A 639 -16.23 -14.61 0.40
N ASN A 640 -16.61 -14.41 -0.86
CA ASN A 640 -17.80 -13.64 -1.22
C ASN A 640 -19.11 -14.45 -1.04
N ILE A 641 -20.19 -13.73 -0.71
CA ILE A 641 -21.56 -14.26 -0.70
C ILE A 641 -22.25 -13.88 -2.01
N LEU A 642 -22.73 -14.88 -2.75
CA LEU A 642 -23.53 -14.69 -3.96
C LEU A 642 -25.00 -14.60 -3.56
N LEU A 643 -25.60 -13.40 -3.62
CA LEU A 643 -26.94 -13.13 -3.12
C LEU A 643 -27.88 -12.73 -4.25
N GLN A 644 -28.90 -13.54 -4.51
CA GLN A 644 -29.94 -13.22 -5.48
C GLN A 644 -31.08 -12.46 -4.82
N GLU A 645 -31.49 -11.32 -5.39
CA GLU A 645 -32.70 -10.58 -5.00
C GLU A 645 -33.83 -10.84 -6.00
N LEU A 646 -35.02 -11.19 -5.49
CA LEU A 646 -36.19 -11.43 -6.32
C LEU A 646 -37.49 -11.00 -5.64
N ASP A 647 -38.26 -10.15 -6.33
CA ASP A 647 -39.54 -9.60 -5.84
C ASP A 647 -40.73 -9.91 -6.80
N ASP A 648 -40.45 -10.66 -7.89
CA ASP A 648 -41.46 -11.15 -8.84
C ASP A 648 -41.42 -12.66 -8.99
N HIS A 649 -42.55 -13.25 -9.42
CA HIS A 649 -42.58 -14.68 -9.71
C HIS A 649 -41.54 -15.05 -10.78
N PRO A 650 -40.71 -16.10 -10.56
CA PRO A 650 -39.72 -16.56 -11.53
C PRO A 650 -40.21 -16.89 -12.95
N LEU A 651 -41.53 -17.03 -13.13
CA LEU A 651 -42.15 -17.36 -14.42
C LEU A 651 -42.35 -16.13 -15.31
N ILE A 652 -41.95 -14.94 -14.86
CA ILE A 652 -41.90 -13.74 -15.69
C ILE A 652 -41.00 -13.92 -16.92
N THR A 653 -40.01 -14.82 -16.83
CA THR A 653 -39.17 -15.24 -17.95
C THR A 653 -39.19 -16.76 -18.09
N ALA A 654 -39.50 -17.25 -19.29
CA ALA A 654 -39.49 -18.68 -19.59
C ALA A 654 -38.08 -19.29 -19.46
N GLN A 655 -37.03 -18.46 -19.52
CA GLN A 655 -35.64 -18.90 -19.46
C GLN A 655 -35.27 -19.47 -18.09
N ILE A 656 -35.74 -18.88 -16.99
CA ILE A 656 -35.44 -19.37 -15.63
C ILE A 656 -35.94 -20.81 -15.45
N LYS A 657 -37.17 -21.09 -15.89
CA LYS A 657 -37.73 -22.45 -15.85
C LYS A 657 -37.03 -23.39 -16.84
N GLY A 658 -36.70 -22.89 -18.04
CA GLY A 658 -36.00 -23.65 -19.06
C GLY A 658 -34.61 -24.12 -18.63
N ASP A 659 -33.99 -23.39 -17.70
CA ASP A 659 -32.65 -23.66 -17.17
C ASP A 659 -32.67 -24.28 -15.76
N ASP A 660 -33.77 -24.98 -15.43
CA ASP A 660 -34.03 -25.62 -14.13
C ASP A 660 -33.69 -24.74 -12.91
N TYR A 661 -34.02 -23.45 -13.00
CA TYR A 661 -33.85 -22.49 -11.92
C TYR A 661 -32.38 -22.35 -11.46
N PHE A 662 -31.42 -22.52 -12.38
CA PHE A 662 -29.98 -22.42 -12.12
C PHE A 662 -29.62 -21.15 -11.32
N CYS A 663 -30.20 -19.99 -11.68
CA CYS A 663 -29.98 -18.71 -11.00
C CYS A 663 -30.26 -18.71 -9.49
N PHE A 664 -31.10 -19.62 -8.98
CA PHE A 664 -31.36 -19.77 -7.55
C PHE A 664 -30.55 -20.91 -6.93
N ARG A 665 -30.31 -21.98 -7.69
CA ARG A 665 -29.57 -23.16 -7.22
C ARG A 665 -28.06 -22.87 -7.06
N ALA A 666 -27.51 -22.05 -7.96
CA ALA A 666 -26.08 -21.81 -8.11
C ALA A 666 -25.51 -20.64 -7.28
N VAL A 667 -26.35 -19.98 -6.48
CA VAL A 667 -25.98 -18.87 -5.58
C VAL A 667 -25.97 -19.31 -4.11
N SER A 668 -25.32 -18.52 -3.25
CA SER A 668 -25.18 -18.81 -1.81
C SER A 668 -26.53 -18.73 -1.10
N ALA A 669 -27.29 -17.67 -1.34
CA ALA A 669 -28.60 -17.42 -0.73
C ALA A 669 -29.52 -16.59 -1.65
N VAL A 670 -30.81 -16.54 -1.31
CA VAL A 670 -31.80 -15.71 -2.00
C VAL A 670 -32.52 -14.83 -0.99
N GLN A 671 -32.68 -13.54 -1.29
CA GLN A 671 -33.58 -12.66 -0.56
C GLN A 671 -34.81 -12.28 -1.40
N THR A 672 -35.94 -12.14 -0.72
CA THR A 672 -37.25 -11.90 -1.36
C THR A 672 -38.20 -11.14 -0.44
N SER A 673 -39.35 -10.71 -0.96
CA SER A 673 -40.27 -9.79 -0.29
C SER A 673 -41.58 -10.41 0.21
N THR A 674 -41.92 -11.64 -0.20
CA THR A 674 -43.19 -12.27 0.17
C THR A 674 -42.98 -13.69 0.70
N ARG A 675 -43.86 -14.10 1.63
CA ARG A 675 -43.87 -15.47 2.15
C ARG A 675 -44.11 -16.51 1.05
N TYR A 676 -44.99 -16.19 0.11
CA TYR A 676 -45.27 -17.05 -1.04
C TYR A 676 -44.02 -17.28 -1.89
N LEU A 677 -43.30 -16.21 -2.27
CA LEU A 677 -42.03 -16.33 -2.99
C LEU A 677 -41.00 -17.09 -2.15
N ALA A 678 -40.92 -16.82 -0.86
CA ALA A 678 -39.97 -17.50 0.01
C ALA A 678 -40.24 -19.02 0.09
N GLU A 679 -41.50 -19.42 0.15
CA GLU A 679 -41.89 -20.84 0.11
C GLU A 679 -41.59 -21.48 -1.25
N PHE A 680 -41.93 -20.80 -2.35
CA PHE A 680 -41.65 -21.27 -3.71
C PHE A 680 -40.14 -21.42 -3.97
N LEU A 681 -39.35 -20.41 -3.60
CA LEU A 681 -37.91 -20.37 -3.85
C LEU A 681 -37.14 -21.40 -3.00
N ARG A 682 -37.70 -21.81 -1.85
CA ARG A 682 -37.10 -22.81 -0.97
C ARG A 682 -36.94 -24.18 -1.62
N GLU A 683 -37.70 -24.47 -2.68
CA GLU A 683 -37.52 -25.68 -3.51
C GLU A 683 -36.19 -25.68 -4.29
N PHE A 684 -35.63 -24.50 -4.56
CA PHE A 684 -34.42 -24.31 -5.35
C PHE A 684 -33.21 -23.99 -4.47
N ASN A 685 -33.40 -23.21 -3.41
CA ASN A 685 -32.37 -22.84 -2.44
C ASN A 685 -32.94 -22.84 -1.01
N PRO A 686 -32.40 -23.62 -0.06
CA PRO A 686 -32.94 -23.64 1.30
C PRO A 686 -32.67 -22.34 2.09
N HIS A 687 -31.70 -21.53 1.67
CA HIS A 687 -31.29 -20.30 2.35
C HIS A 687 -32.03 -19.10 1.79
N ILE A 688 -33.22 -18.86 2.36
CA ILE A 688 -34.12 -17.78 1.96
C ILE A 688 -34.23 -16.73 3.08
N TYR A 689 -33.99 -15.48 2.73
CA TYR A 689 -34.13 -14.31 3.60
C TYR A 689 -35.34 -13.48 3.17
N LEU A 690 -36.30 -13.29 4.09
CA LEU A 690 -37.55 -12.60 3.81
C LEU A 690 -37.50 -11.18 4.36
N PHE A 691 -37.58 -10.20 3.47
CA PHE A 691 -37.68 -8.78 3.83
C PHE A 691 -38.94 -8.19 3.21
N GLU A 692 -40.02 -8.08 3.98
CA GLU A 692 -41.26 -7.51 3.48
C GLU A 692 -41.07 -6.04 3.06
N ASN A 693 -41.83 -5.59 2.06
CA ASN A 693 -41.75 -4.21 1.58
C ASN A 693 -42.15 -3.21 2.67
N GLN A 694 -41.37 -2.15 2.81
CA GLN A 694 -41.48 -1.12 3.85
C GLN A 694 -41.39 0.26 3.21
N LEU A 695 -42.01 1.28 3.81
CA LEU A 695 -41.77 2.66 3.40
C LEU A 695 -40.49 3.18 4.06
N ALA A 696 -39.64 3.84 3.28
CA ALA A 696 -38.42 4.47 3.82
C ALA A 696 -38.76 5.49 4.91
N GLU A 697 -39.78 6.31 4.65
CA GLU A 697 -40.29 7.32 5.56
C GLU A 697 -41.83 7.38 5.46
N LEU A 698 -42.48 7.82 6.54
CA LEU A 698 -43.92 8.04 6.54
C LEU A 698 -44.22 9.37 5.83
N PRO A 699 -45.07 9.39 4.78
CA PRO A 699 -45.46 10.63 4.11
C PRO A 699 -46.15 11.62 5.06
N GLU A 700 -46.23 12.90 4.68
CA GLU A 700 -47.02 13.87 5.45
C GLU A 700 -48.48 13.42 5.61
N HIS A 701 -49.03 13.67 6.80
CA HIS A 701 -50.39 13.28 7.11
C HIS A 701 -51.39 14.05 6.24
N ARG A 702 -52.18 13.33 5.44
CA ARG A 702 -53.21 13.92 4.56
C ARG A 702 -54.27 14.66 5.37
N THR A 703 -54.67 15.85 4.89
CA THR A 703 -55.83 16.57 5.43
C THR A 703 -57.04 16.33 4.54
N TYR A 704 -58.18 16.02 5.16
CA TYR A 704 -59.43 15.75 4.45
C TYR A 704 -60.32 16.99 4.50
N ASP A 705 -60.69 17.54 3.35
CA ASP A 705 -61.62 18.67 3.28
C ASP A 705 -63.05 18.18 3.48
N ALA A 706 -63.61 18.46 4.66
CA ALA A 706 -64.99 18.09 4.99
C ALA A 706 -66.05 18.85 4.16
N ALA A 707 -65.68 19.95 3.50
CA ALA A 707 -66.58 20.73 2.64
C ALA A 707 -66.57 20.26 1.17
N GLN A 708 -65.63 19.39 0.79
CA GLN A 708 -65.50 18.88 -0.58
C GLN A 708 -66.39 17.64 -0.78
N ASP A 709 -67.43 17.77 -1.61
CA ASP A 709 -68.34 16.65 -1.93
C ASP A 709 -67.77 15.70 -3.02
N ARG A 710 -66.66 16.08 -3.65
CA ARG A 710 -65.98 15.28 -4.70
C ARG A 710 -65.21 14.11 -4.08
N VAL A 711 -65.29 12.93 -4.71
CA VAL A 711 -64.55 11.72 -4.34
C VAL A 711 -63.52 11.41 -5.43
N THR A 712 -62.25 11.43 -5.07
CA THR A 712 -61.14 11.14 -5.98
C THR A 712 -60.71 9.67 -5.86
N ILE A 713 -60.73 8.93 -6.96
CA ILE A 713 -60.39 7.51 -7.03
C ILE A 713 -59.08 7.34 -7.79
N PHE A 714 -58.13 6.65 -7.16
CA PHE A 714 -56.82 6.33 -7.71
C PHE A 714 -56.79 4.91 -8.29
N PHE A 715 -56.18 4.79 -9.47
CA PHE A 715 -55.74 3.51 -10.00
C PHE A 715 -54.34 3.66 -10.62
N GLY A 716 -53.36 2.90 -10.11
CA GLY A 716 -51.96 2.99 -10.53
C GLY A 716 -51.35 1.62 -10.73
N ALA A 717 -51.25 1.17 -11.98
CA ALA A 717 -50.65 -0.11 -12.32
C ALA A 717 -50.13 -0.15 -13.76
N LEU A 718 -49.40 -1.20 -14.11
CA LEU A 718 -48.94 -1.48 -15.48
C LEU A 718 -49.36 -2.90 -15.87
N ASN A 719 -49.89 -3.08 -17.08
CA ASN A 719 -50.28 -4.38 -17.64
C ASN A 719 -51.31 -5.16 -16.79
N ARG A 720 -52.34 -4.48 -16.24
CA ARG A 720 -53.33 -5.08 -15.33
C ARG A 720 -54.74 -5.22 -15.89
N ARG A 721 -54.90 -5.16 -17.22
CA ARG A 721 -56.22 -5.26 -17.88
C ARG A 721 -57.06 -6.41 -17.37
N GLU A 722 -56.47 -7.60 -17.33
CA GLU A 722 -57.15 -8.79 -16.86
C GLU A 722 -57.67 -8.70 -15.43
N ASP A 723 -57.03 -7.91 -14.56
CA ASP A 723 -57.39 -7.73 -13.16
C ASP A 723 -58.55 -6.72 -13.00
N TRP A 724 -58.55 -5.61 -13.75
CA TRP A 724 -59.55 -4.54 -13.61
C TRP A 724 -60.73 -4.62 -14.58
N GLU A 725 -60.59 -5.24 -15.75
CA GLU A 725 -61.63 -5.29 -16.79
C GLU A 725 -62.95 -5.89 -16.29
N PRO A 726 -62.97 -6.95 -15.46
CA PRO A 726 -64.22 -7.47 -14.88
C PRO A 726 -64.96 -6.49 -13.95
N LEU A 727 -64.25 -5.48 -13.43
CA LEU A 727 -64.80 -4.49 -12.48
C LEU A 727 -65.30 -3.23 -13.20
N MET A 728 -64.82 -2.99 -14.43
CA MET A 728 -65.15 -1.78 -15.19
C MET A 728 -66.65 -1.53 -15.37
N PRO A 729 -67.52 -2.55 -15.63
CA PRO A 729 -68.97 -2.32 -15.70
C PRO A 729 -69.55 -1.72 -14.42
N ALA A 730 -69.05 -2.14 -13.24
CA ALA A 730 -69.48 -1.59 -11.96
C ALA A 730 -68.96 -0.16 -11.75
N ILE A 731 -67.72 0.13 -12.16
CA ILE A 731 -67.13 1.47 -12.09
C ILE A 731 -67.92 2.46 -12.96
N ASN A 732 -68.23 2.09 -14.21
CA ASN A 732 -69.00 2.95 -15.12
C ASN A 732 -70.47 3.10 -14.67
N GLU A 733 -71.04 2.13 -13.96
CA GLU A 733 -72.35 2.31 -13.32
C GLU A 733 -72.29 3.35 -12.18
N MET A 734 -71.25 3.32 -11.34
CA MET A 734 -71.04 4.34 -10.32
C MET A 734 -70.82 5.73 -10.93
N ILE A 735 -70.10 5.82 -12.06
CA ILE A 735 -69.95 7.07 -12.83
C ILE A 735 -71.32 7.61 -13.27
N ARG A 736 -72.19 6.75 -13.84
CA ARG A 736 -73.55 7.17 -14.25
C ARG A 736 -74.41 7.62 -13.07
N GLN A 737 -74.26 6.97 -11.91
CA GLN A 737 -75.05 7.27 -10.71
C GLN A 737 -74.60 8.57 -10.02
N TYR A 738 -73.30 8.82 -9.91
CA TYR A 738 -72.74 9.92 -9.12
C TYR A 738 -72.20 11.10 -9.95
N GLY A 739 -72.05 10.94 -11.26
CA GLY A 739 -71.64 12.00 -12.19
C GLY A 739 -70.32 12.68 -11.80
N ASP A 740 -70.29 14.01 -11.89
CA ASP A 740 -69.12 14.87 -11.63
C ASP A 740 -68.59 14.79 -10.18
N ARG A 741 -69.31 14.10 -9.29
CA ARG A 741 -68.83 13.80 -7.94
C ARG A 741 -67.60 12.88 -7.97
N LEU A 742 -67.47 12.01 -8.97
CA LEU A 742 -66.34 11.09 -9.07
C LEU A 742 -65.25 11.67 -9.96
N HIS A 743 -64.04 11.71 -9.43
CA HIS A 743 -62.84 12.10 -10.17
C HIS A 743 -61.82 10.97 -10.17
N PHE A 744 -61.25 10.63 -11.34
CA PHE A 744 -60.31 9.51 -11.44
C PHE A 744 -58.88 9.99 -11.72
N ARG A 745 -57.92 9.52 -10.93
CA ARG A 745 -56.48 9.69 -11.18
C ARG A 745 -55.89 8.36 -11.60
N VAL A 746 -55.50 8.27 -12.87
CA VAL A 746 -54.97 7.03 -13.44
C VAL A 746 -53.48 7.19 -13.74
N VAL A 747 -52.66 6.31 -13.18
CA VAL A 747 -51.21 6.33 -13.38
C VAL A 747 -50.76 5.07 -14.11
N SER A 748 -49.98 5.23 -15.17
CA SER A 748 -49.36 4.16 -15.98
C SER A 748 -50.29 3.22 -16.78
N ASP A 749 -51.56 2.99 -16.41
CA ASP A 749 -52.50 2.14 -17.17
C ASP A 749 -53.44 2.96 -18.07
N HIS A 750 -53.01 3.24 -19.30
CA HIS A 750 -53.82 3.99 -20.26
C HIS A 750 -55.09 3.23 -20.70
N GLY A 751 -55.08 1.89 -20.63
CA GLY A 751 -56.25 1.07 -20.96
C GLY A 751 -57.38 1.28 -19.96
N PHE A 752 -57.06 1.28 -18.66
CA PHE A 752 -58.02 1.62 -17.60
C PHE A 752 -58.56 3.04 -17.80
N TYR A 753 -57.68 4.01 -18.06
CA TYR A 753 -58.06 5.41 -18.31
C TYR A 753 -59.06 5.55 -19.46
N GLN A 754 -58.82 4.86 -20.58
CA GLN A 754 -59.71 4.90 -21.74
C GLN A 754 -61.08 4.25 -21.48
N ALA A 755 -61.13 3.21 -20.66
CA ALA A 755 -62.36 2.47 -20.38
C ALA A 755 -63.35 3.22 -19.45
N LEU A 756 -62.88 4.25 -18.74
CA LEU A 756 -63.73 5.09 -17.88
C LEU A 756 -64.66 6.00 -18.71
N GLU A 757 -65.97 5.88 -18.52
CA GLU A 757 -67.02 6.65 -19.22
C GLU A 757 -67.28 8.04 -18.59
N THR A 758 -66.21 8.80 -18.30
CA THR A 758 -66.28 10.16 -17.75
C THR A 758 -65.15 11.04 -18.28
N GLU A 759 -65.40 12.35 -18.35
CA GLU A 759 -64.38 13.38 -18.61
C GLU A 759 -63.68 13.84 -17.30
N ALA A 760 -64.25 13.51 -16.13
CA ALA A 760 -63.68 13.83 -14.82
C ALA A 760 -62.51 12.90 -14.45
N LYS A 761 -61.52 12.77 -15.33
CA LYS A 761 -60.36 11.89 -15.17
C LYS A 761 -59.07 12.54 -15.65
N GLU A 762 -57.97 12.21 -14.99
CA GLU A 762 -56.63 12.59 -15.40
C GLU A 762 -55.74 11.35 -15.58
N PHE A 763 -54.78 11.47 -16.49
CA PHE A 763 -53.80 10.44 -16.77
C PHE A 763 -52.39 10.97 -16.53
N THR A 764 -51.60 10.22 -15.79
CA THR A 764 -50.19 10.53 -15.53
C THR A 764 -49.32 9.35 -15.98
N GLY A 765 -48.45 9.62 -16.95
CA GLY A 765 -47.50 8.63 -17.48
C GLY A 765 -46.81 9.12 -18.75
N GLY A 766 -45.50 8.88 -18.88
CA GLY A 766 -44.72 9.19 -20.08
C GLY A 766 -44.40 7.92 -20.88
N ALA A 767 -44.36 8.02 -22.22
CA ALA A 767 -43.88 6.94 -23.07
C ALA A 767 -42.34 6.85 -23.00
N HIS A 768 -41.82 5.73 -22.52
CA HIS A 768 -40.39 5.38 -22.62
C HIS A 768 -40.28 3.92 -23.07
N ASP A 769 -39.59 3.68 -24.18
CA ASP A 769 -39.31 2.34 -24.73
C ASP A 769 -40.52 1.40 -24.85
N GLY A 770 -41.69 1.95 -25.21
CA GLY A 770 -42.93 1.17 -25.39
C GLY A 770 -43.69 0.85 -24.10
N TYR A 771 -43.21 1.30 -22.94
CA TYR A 771 -43.91 1.23 -21.66
C TYR A 771 -44.34 2.62 -21.19
N ILE A 772 -45.50 2.73 -20.54
CA ILE A 772 -45.98 3.99 -19.95
C ILE A 772 -45.65 3.96 -18.46
N VAL A 773 -44.63 4.71 -18.04
CA VAL A 773 -44.20 4.76 -16.63
C VAL A 773 -44.19 6.22 -16.16
N ALA A 774 -44.84 6.50 -15.03
CA ALA A 774 -44.79 7.79 -14.37
C ALA A 774 -43.62 7.84 -13.37
N PRO A 775 -42.93 8.99 -13.20
CA PRO A 775 -41.98 9.19 -12.11
C PRO A 775 -42.63 8.91 -10.74
N TYR A 776 -41.89 8.28 -9.83
CA TYR A 776 -42.39 7.86 -8.52
C TYR A 776 -43.03 9.01 -7.72
N GLU A 777 -42.45 10.21 -7.78
CA GLU A 777 -42.99 11.44 -7.15
C GLU A 777 -44.38 11.82 -7.67
N GLN A 778 -44.63 11.66 -8.97
CA GLN A 778 -45.94 11.94 -9.56
C GLN A 778 -46.96 10.87 -9.20
N TYR A 779 -46.52 9.61 -9.11
CA TYR A 779 -47.33 8.50 -8.63
C TYR A 779 -47.78 8.72 -7.18
N THR A 780 -46.85 9.02 -6.26
CA THR A 780 -47.18 9.25 -4.84
C THR A 780 -47.98 10.53 -4.62
N ALA A 781 -47.72 11.59 -5.39
CA ALA A 781 -48.54 12.81 -5.34
C ALA A 781 -49.99 12.56 -5.79
N ALA A 782 -50.20 11.80 -6.86
CA ALA A 782 -51.55 11.42 -7.32
C ALA A 782 -52.27 10.55 -6.28
N LEU A 783 -51.54 9.65 -5.62
CA LEU A 783 -52.07 8.81 -4.54
C LEU A 783 -52.45 9.64 -3.30
N HIS A 784 -51.59 10.58 -2.89
CA HIS A 784 -51.84 11.51 -1.77
C HIS A 784 -53.02 12.46 -2.03
N ALA A 785 -53.30 12.77 -3.29
CA ALA A 785 -54.45 13.57 -3.68
C ALA A 785 -55.77 12.76 -3.78
N SER A 786 -55.76 11.46 -3.50
CA SER A 786 -56.90 10.56 -3.75
C SER A 786 -57.56 10.04 -2.48
N ASP A 787 -58.88 9.85 -2.51
CA ASP A 787 -59.69 9.37 -1.39
C ASP A 787 -59.80 7.85 -1.33
N ILE A 788 -59.83 7.20 -2.49
CA ILE A 788 -59.96 5.76 -2.62
C ILE A 788 -58.83 5.25 -3.53
N ALA A 789 -58.16 4.16 -3.15
CA ALA A 789 -57.25 3.43 -4.01
C ALA A 789 -57.83 2.06 -4.36
N LEU A 790 -57.93 1.76 -5.66
CA LEU A 790 -58.41 0.47 -6.15
C LEU A 790 -57.24 -0.49 -6.36
N LEU A 791 -57.26 -1.62 -5.66
CA LEU A 791 -56.19 -2.63 -5.71
C LEU A 791 -56.71 -3.99 -6.22
N PRO A 792 -57.09 -4.10 -7.51
CA PRO A 792 -57.53 -5.36 -8.09
C PRO A 792 -56.35 -6.26 -8.44
N LEU A 793 -56.34 -7.47 -7.87
CA LEU A 793 -55.49 -8.58 -8.29
C LEU A 793 -56.31 -9.85 -8.35
N ARG A 794 -56.35 -10.50 -9.51
CA ARG A 794 -56.97 -11.83 -9.65
C ARG A 794 -56.11 -12.89 -8.99
N ASP A 795 -56.75 -13.96 -8.57
CA ASP A 795 -56.07 -15.11 -7.98
C ASP A 795 -55.37 -15.95 -9.06
N THR A 796 -54.09 -15.64 -9.32
CA THR A 796 -53.20 -16.37 -10.22
C THR A 796 -51.90 -16.68 -9.50
N GLU A 797 -51.17 -17.70 -9.94
CA GLU A 797 -49.85 -18.06 -9.37
C GLU A 797 -48.89 -16.85 -9.35
N PHE A 798 -48.86 -16.10 -10.45
CA PHE A 798 -48.08 -14.88 -10.58
C PHE A 798 -48.51 -13.78 -9.59
N ASN A 799 -49.82 -13.58 -9.41
CA ASN A 799 -50.32 -12.55 -8.50
C ASN A 799 -50.16 -12.93 -7.02
N ARG A 800 -50.20 -14.22 -6.66
CA ARG A 800 -49.93 -14.68 -5.28
C ARG A 800 -48.50 -14.38 -4.82
N ALA A 801 -47.55 -14.26 -5.76
CA ALA A 801 -46.18 -13.86 -5.47
C ALA A 801 -46.00 -12.35 -5.25
N LYS A 802 -46.97 -11.52 -5.64
CA LYS A 802 -46.89 -10.06 -5.49
C LYS A 802 -46.98 -9.65 -4.02
N SER A 803 -46.32 -8.56 -3.67
CA SER A 803 -46.39 -8.00 -2.32
C SER A 803 -47.60 -7.09 -2.14
N ASP A 804 -47.85 -6.69 -0.90
CA ASP A 804 -48.84 -5.70 -0.50
C ASP A 804 -48.34 -4.25 -0.62
N LEU A 805 -47.31 -3.98 -1.44
CA LEU A 805 -46.66 -2.65 -1.56
C LEU A 805 -47.69 -1.55 -1.89
N LYS A 806 -48.61 -1.84 -2.81
CA LYS A 806 -49.67 -0.89 -3.18
C LYS A 806 -50.60 -0.54 -2.00
N PHE A 807 -50.80 -1.45 -1.05
CA PHE A 807 -51.57 -1.15 0.16
C PHE A 807 -50.78 -0.21 1.07
N ILE A 808 -49.51 -0.51 1.38
CA ILE A 808 -48.73 0.34 2.29
C ILE A 808 -48.47 1.74 1.71
N GLU A 809 -48.27 1.88 0.40
CA GLU A 809 -48.19 3.17 -0.28
C GLU A 809 -49.51 3.94 -0.16
N SER A 810 -50.64 3.28 -0.45
CA SER A 810 -51.97 3.91 -0.37
C SER A 810 -52.31 4.35 1.04
N ALA A 811 -52.04 3.49 2.02
CA ALA A 811 -52.26 3.74 3.44
C ALA A 811 -51.35 4.87 3.94
N GLY A 812 -50.05 4.86 3.60
CA GLY A 812 -49.09 5.90 3.96
C GLY A 812 -49.44 7.26 3.37
N HIS A 813 -50.12 7.30 2.22
CA HIS A 813 -50.57 8.55 1.59
C HIS A 813 -52.01 8.96 1.96
N GLY A 814 -52.70 8.21 2.82
CA GLY A 814 -54.04 8.57 3.33
C GLY A 814 -55.19 8.30 2.36
N ALA A 815 -55.08 7.27 1.53
CA ALA A 815 -56.17 6.78 0.68
C ALA A 815 -56.85 5.55 1.31
N ALA A 816 -58.18 5.51 1.28
CA ALA A 816 -58.94 4.33 1.70
C ALA A 816 -58.82 3.23 0.64
N VAL A 817 -58.48 2.01 1.04
CA VAL A 817 -58.20 0.93 0.08
C VAL A 817 -59.44 0.05 -0.14
N LEU A 818 -59.73 -0.24 -1.41
CA LEU A 818 -60.65 -1.30 -1.84
C LEU A 818 -59.85 -2.34 -2.64
N ALA A 819 -59.63 -3.51 -2.04
CA ALA A 819 -58.67 -4.51 -2.52
C ALA A 819 -59.30 -5.88 -2.78
N SER A 820 -58.69 -6.67 -3.67
CA SER A 820 -59.01 -8.10 -3.80
C SER A 820 -58.32 -8.92 -2.68
N PRO A 821 -58.75 -10.16 -2.38
CA PRO A 821 -58.16 -10.92 -1.28
C PRO A 821 -56.77 -11.50 -1.58
N THR A 822 -56.36 -11.63 -2.85
CA THR A 822 -55.24 -12.48 -3.28
C THR A 822 -53.95 -12.25 -2.48
N VAL A 823 -53.51 -11.00 -2.36
CA VAL A 823 -52.34 -10.63 -1.54
C VAL A 823 -52.73 -9.80 -0.33
N TYR A 824 -53.81 -9.01 -0.46
CA TYR A 824 -54.17 -8.01 0.54
C TYR A 824 -54.93 -8.59 1.74
N ALA A 825 -55.48 -9.81 1.66
CA ALA A 825 -56.12 -10.44 2.82
C ALA A 825 -55.17 -10.74 3.98
N GLY A 826 -53.85 -10.78 3.73
CA GLY A 826 -52.84 -10.90 4.77
C GLY A 826 -52.60 -9.62 5.58
N THR A 827 -52.95 -8.46 5.03
CA THR A 827 -52.57 -7.14 5.59
C THR A 827 -53.78 -6.23 5.85
N VAL A 828 -54.73 -6.16 4.91
CA VAL A 828 -55.93 -5.34 5.04
C VAL A 828 -56.90 -6.00 6.03
N ARG A 829 -57.20 -5.27 7.11
CA ARG A 829 -58.23 -5.63 8.09
C ARG A 829 -59.58 -5.06 7.64
N GLU A 830 -60.46 -5.94 7.19
CA GLU A 830 -61.81 -5.61 6.72
C GLU A 830 -62.55 -4.68 7.69
N GLY A 831 -62.95 -3.50 7.20
CA GLY A 831 -63.70 -2.51 7.98
C GLY A 831 -62.88 -1.70 8.99
N GLU A 832 -61.59 -1.99 9.14
CA GLU A 832 -60.68 -1.27 10.04
C GLU A 832 -59.63 -0.45 9.28
N THR A 833 -58.92 -1.06 8.33
CA THR A 833 -57.82 -0.43 7.55
C THR A 833 -58.08 -0.41 6.04
N GLY A 834 -59.17 -1.05 5.60
CA GLY A 834 -59.62 -1.06 4.22
C GLY A 834 -60.80 -2.01 4.04
N LEU A 835 -61.21 -2.20 2.79
CA LEU A 835 -62.25 -3.15 2.42
C LEU A 835 -61.73 -4.16 1.39
N ILE A 836 -62.10 -5.43 1.55
CA ILE A 836 -61.77 -6.54 0.66
C ILE A 836 -63.02 -6.98 -0.08
N TYR A 837 -62.97 -7.21 -1.39
CA TYR A 837 -64.11 -7.78 -2.13
C TYR A 837 -63.78 -9.15 -2.74
N HIS A 838 -64.75 -10.05 -2.76
CA HIS A 838 -64.60 -11.40 -3.33
C HIS A 838 -65.28 -11.59 -4.69
N SER A 839 -66.07 -10.61 -5.14
CA SER A 839 -66.76 -10.64 -6.43
C SER A 839 -66.96 -9.24 -7.00
N PRO A 840 -67.19 -9.09 -8.33
CA PRO A 840 -67.55 -7.79 -8.92
C PRO A 840 -68.81 -7.16 -8.31
N LYS A 841 -69.74 -7.99 -7.82
CA LYS A 841 -70.94 -7.51 -7.12
C LYS A 841 -70.58 -6.88 -5.78
N GLU A 842 -69.81 -7.59 -4.97
CA GLU A 842 -69.35 -7.08 -3.66
C GLU A 842 -68.44 -5.85 -3.83
N PHE A 843 -67.61 -5.84 -4.89
CA PHE A 843 -66.83 -4.65 -5.27
C PHE A 843 -67.74 -3.45 -5.50
N ALA A 844 -68.82 -3.61 -6.26
CA ALA A 844 -69.78 -2.54 -6.53
C ALA A 844 -70.44 -2.04 -5.22
N GLU A 845 -70.89 -2.95 -4.36
CA GLU A 845 -71.51 -2.63 -3.07
C GLU A 845 -70.54 -1.87 -2.14
N LYS A 846 -69.28 -2.29 -2.08
CA LYS A 846 -68.26 -1.67 -1.23
C LYS A 846 -67.75 -0.34 -1.80
N LEU A 847 -67.64 -0.23 -3.13
CA LEU A 847 -67.30 1.03 -3.79
C LEU A 847 -68.41 2.07 -3.57
N ASP A 848 -69.68 1.68 -3.74
CA ASP A 848 -70.84 2.54 -3.46
C ASP A 848 -70.85 3.02 -2.01
N LEU A 849 -70.62 2.11 -1.05
CA LEU A 849 -70.47 2.45 0.37
C LEU A 849 -69.35 3.46 0.61
N LEU A 850 -68.17 3.22 0.03
CA LEU A 850 -67.05 4.15 0.14
C LEU A 850 -67.37 5.49 -0.49
N ILE A 851 -68.11 5.58 -1.59
CA ILE A 851 -68.51 6.86 -2.21
C ILE A 851 -69.47 7.63 -1.29
N GLN A 852 -70.43 6.96 -0.66
CA GLN A 852 -71.45 7.58 0.19
C GLN A 852 -70.91 8.05 1.56
N ARG A 853 -70.02 7.28 2.18
CA ARG A 853 -69.58 7.50 3.58
C ARG A 853 -68.18 8.13 3.66
N ALA A 854 -68.11 9.45 3.64
CA ALA A 854 -66.83 10.19 3.79
C ALA A 854 -66.14 9.93 5.14
N ASP A 855 -66.92 9.79 6.20
CA ASP A 855 -66.42 9.43 7.54
C ASP A 855 -65.81 8.03 7.58
N LEU A 856 -66.42 7.04 6.90
CA LEU A 856 -65.86 5.70 6.78
C LEU A 856 -64.53 5.74 6.01
N ARG A 857 -64.46 6.40 4.85
CA ARG A 857 -63.20 6.54 4.09
C ARG A 857 -62.10 7.11 4.97
N ARG A 858 -62.40 8.19 5.69
CA ARG A 858 -61.46 8.84 6.60
C ARG A 858 -61.00 7.90 7.71
N THR A 859 -61.91 7.22 8.39
CA THR A 859 -61.56 6.27 9.47
C THR A 859 -60.69 5.13 8.95
N LEU A 860 -61.02 4.53 7.80
CA LEU A 860 -60.21 3.48 7.19
C LEU A 860 -58.81 3.98 6.84
N ALA A 861 -58.70 5.15 6.21
CA ALA A 861 -57.43 5.73 5.81
C ALA A 861 -56.56 6.15 7.01
N GLU A 862 -57.13 6.76 8.05
CA GLU A 862 -56.41 7.14 9.28
C GLU A 862 -55.91 5.90 10.04
N ASN A 863 -56.71 4.84 10.13
CA ASN A 863 -56.29 3.59 10.75
C ASN A 863 -55.20 2.88 9.93
N ALA A 864 -55.33 2.86 8.60
CA ALA A 864 -54.31 2.27 7.72
C ALA A 864 -52.99 3.04 7.78
N TYR A 865 -53.06 4.37 7.77
CA TYR A 865 -51.90 5.25 7.95
C TYR A 865 -51.19 4.98 9.28
N ARG A 866 -51.96 4.84 10.38
CA ARG A 866 -51.41 4.47 11.70
C ARG A 866 -50.77 3.07 11.67
N TYR A 867 -51.41 2.10 11.03
CA TYR A 867 -50.84 0.75 10.86
C TYR A 867 -49.48 0.79 10.15
N VAL A 868 -49.36 1.57 9.06
CA VAL A 868 -48.08 1.73 8.35
C VAL A 868 -47.03 2.41 9.24
N ALA A 869 -47.40 3.48 9.95
CA ALA A 869 -46.52 4.18 10.87
C ALA A 869 -45.98 3.29 12.00
N GLU A 870 -46.82 2.39 12.52
CA GLU A 870 -46.48 1.51 13.66
C GLU A 870 -45.73 0.24 13.25
N HIS A 871 -45.85 -0.21 12.00
CA HIS A 871 -45.40 -1.56 11.62
C HIS A 871 -44.63 -1.67 10.29
N ARG A 872 -44.68 -0.68 9.40
CA ARG A 872 -44.20 -0.83 8.01
C ARG A 872 -43.21 0.25 7.59
N LEU A 873 -42.50 0.87 8.54
CA LEU A 873 -41.40 1.79 8.25
C LEU A 873 -40.06 1.05 8.24
N LEU A 874 -39.20 1.35 7.27
CA LEU A 874 -37.91 0.69 7.09
C LEU A 874 -37.02 0.79 8.34
N GLU A 875 -37.03 1.93 9.03
CA GLU A 875 -36.25 2.13 10.27
C GLU A 875 -36.57 1.09 11.36
N GLN A 876 -37.79 0.53 11.37
CA GLN A 876 -38.22 -0.47 12.34
C GLN A 876 -37.63 -1.86 12.06
N HIS A 877 -37.14 -2.10 10.83
CA HIS A 877 -36.73 -3.43 10.35
C HIS A 877 -35.30 -3.45 9.81
N ILE A 878 -34.63 -2.30 9.71
CA ILE A 878 -33.28 -2.20 9.12
C ILE A 878 -32.22 -3.02 9.89
N ASP A 879 -32.44 -3.26 11.17
CA ASP A 879 -31.57 -4.10 11.98
C ASP A 879 -31.67 -5.59 11.59
N ASP A 880 -32.82 -6.03 11.05
CA ASP A 880 -32.99 -7.39 10.54
C ASP A 880 -32.17 -7.62 9.26
N TYR A 881 -32.05 -6.59 8.40
CA TYR A 881 -31.21 -6.67 7.19
C TYR A 881 -29.74 -6.89 7.56
N ILE A 882 -29.18 -6.08 8.48
CA ILE A 882 -27.77 -6.24 8.86
C ILE A 882 -27.53 -7.53 9.64
N ALA A 883 -28.50 -7.99 10.45
CA ALA A 883 -28.42 -9.28 11.13
C ALA A 883 -28.33 -10.43 10.13
N ALA A 884 -29.15 -10.40 9.07
CA ALA A 884 -29.12 -11.39 8.01
C ALA A 884 -27.79 -11.38 7.24
N TYR A 885 -27.27 -10.22 6.85
CA TYR A 885 -25.98 -10.14 6.16
C TYR A 885 -24.82 -10.66 7.03
N ARG A 886 -24.84 -10.36 8.33
CA ARG A 886 -23.87 -10.92 9.30
C ARG A 886 -23.98 -12.45 9.37
N GLU A 887 -25.19 -12.98 9.47
CA GLU A 887 -25.42 -14.42 9.50
C GLU A 887 -24.88 -15.11 8.24
N MET A 888 -25.08 -14.52 7.05
CA MET A 888 -24.56 -15.05 5.80
C MET A 888 -23.03 -15.16 5.83
N PHE A 889 -22.33 -14.13 6.31
CA PHE A 889 -20.87 -14.16 6.46
C PHE A 889 -20.38 -15.17 7.50
N GLU A 890 -21.07 -15.29 8.63
CA GLU A 890 -20.76 -16.27 9.66
C GLU A 890 -20.92 -17.70 9.14
N ARG A 891 -21.89 -17.93 8.25
CA ARG A 891 -22.21 -19.25 7.66
C ARG A 891 -21.59 -19.46 6.27
N ARG A 892 -20.69 -18.59 5.79
CA ARG A 892 -20.22 -18.61 4.39
C ARG A 892 -19.65 -19.96 3.92
N GLU A 893 -18.88 -20.65 4.76
CA GLU A 893 -18.33 -21.97 4.45
C GLU A 893 -19.42 -23.06 4.35
N GLU A 894 -20.48 -22.94 5.16
CA GLU A 894 -21.66 -23.81 5.07
C GLU A 894 -22.45 -23.53 3.80
N LEU A 895 -22.73 -22.26 3.52
CA LEU A 895 -23.45 -21.83 2.32
C LEU A 895 -22.75 -22.29 1.05
N GLU A 896 -21.42 -22.18 0.98
CA GLU A 896 -20.64 -22.60 -0.18
C GLU A 896 -20.67 -24.12 -0.37
N ARG A 897 -20.45 -24.88 0.69
CA ARG A 897 -20.53 -26.34 0.64
C ARG A 897 -21.90 -26.81 0.13
N GLU A 898 -22.98 -26.21 0.62
CA GLU A 898 -24.32 -26.57 0.19
C GLU A 898 -24.65 -26.09 -1.22
N ARG A 899 -24.11 -24.94 -1.65
CA ARG A 899 -24.23 -24.46 -3.03
C ARG A 899 -23.58 -25.43 -4.00
N LEU A 900 -22.35 -25.87 -3.74
CA LEU A 900 -21.66 -26.87 -4.54
C LEU A 900 -22.44 -28.19 -4.62
N GLN A 901 -22.97 -28.68 -3.51
CA GLN A 901 -23.84 -29.88 -3.49
C GLN A 901 -25.11 -29.71 -4.33
N ARG A 902 -25.73 -28.52 -4.32
CA ARG A 902 -26.88 -28.23 -5.19
C ARG A 902 -26.45 -28.24 -6.66
N VAL A 903 -25.36 -27.57 -7.01
CA VAL A 903 -24.87 -27.52 -8.40
C VAL A 903 -24.52 -28.92 -8.90
N GLU A 904 -23.76 -29.71 -8.15
CA GLU A 904 -23.42 -31.10 -8.50
C GLU A 904 -24.65 -31.99 -8.67
N LYS A 905 -25.65 -31.83 -7.80
CA LYS A 905 -26.88 -32.64 -7.84
C LYS A 905 -27.76 -32.36 -9.06
N PHE A 906 -27.95 -31.09 -9.41
CA PHE A 906 -28.89 -30.67 -10.44
C PHE A 906 -28.21 -30.43 -11.81
N PHE A 907 -26.91 -30.18 -11.82
CA PHE A 907 -26.12 -29.89 -13.02
C PHE A 907 -24.78 -30.67 -13.02
N PRO A 908 -24.79 -32.02 -12.95
CA PRO A 908 -23.57 -32.84 -12.84
C PRO A 908 -22.63 -32.75 -14.06
N GLN A 909 -23.10 -32.16 -15.16
CA GLN A 909 -22.35 -31.93 -16.39
C GLN A 909 -21.56 -30.61 -16.40
N LEU A 910 -21.76 -29.76 -15.40
CA LEU A 910 -21.14 -28.43 -15.30
C LEU A 910 -19.97 -28.41 -14.32
#